data_AF-A0A074TBZ9-F1
#
_entry.id   AF-A0A074TBZ9-F1
#
_cell.length_a   1.000
_cell.length_b   1.000
_cell.length_c   1.000
_cell.angle_alpha   90.00
_cell.angle_beta   90.00
_cell.angle_gamma   90.00
#
_symmetry.space_group_name_H-M   'P 1'
#
loop_
_entity.id
_entity.type
_entity.pdbx_description
1 polymer ?
#
loop_
_entity_poly.entity_id
_entity_poly.type
_entity_poly.pdbx_seq_one_letter_code
_entity_poly.pdbx_strand_id
1 'polypeptide(L)'
;MNDVTQNGTGGLRALGRALGGCLLALSLAGPVQARDWVVQGPAVLSALSARVSAGDVLDLAPGNYPELVLYKVSGRADAPITVRSQDPANPARIARMNLRETSHIVLSNLYFDYRYTANDDPSLRPFQVFTTRDLTIRNSVFDGDMAPAGADAIERGPRPTAFGLAVRASNGVRIENNEIRRFFRGLVISDTVNIDVRGNDLHDMRMDGMNFAQVERVKISHNTIHDFLRAANAGDHADMIQFWTAGTTRPSRDIEISNNILNSGEGLFTQSILMRNELVDRGKAGPEMFYRNITIRDNVIINAHLHGITVGETDGVTIANNTLIRNRFSQGDSADPKLWIPSIRVARSARDVRIEKNVVGEIVGPVGQPGWSVEGNLLIQDLSPERPNYYDTLFVAARTGLPDDLSNFDYLPNGPLAGAGVGAPLLDRLSGVATAFQPVMRVKTTPESGMGFAFDAGQTVLPAGVDPAQVRYTWQIGKAVPQEGAHLTMSFQQPGTYRVALTATLSDGQSRTALGQIAVRDGRVLTFDPKIGRLISHVGAEPTALSTIPLSPGGLEFGLGGGSIQVPPAMIAPFFGAEKFTLTMRLRALGDYKSAGEIARVHQSLIIKATGRGTLTVEFWPANGQRLFLRTRRIPLYDGKWHDLSFAYDSAAHHFEVRAEGKVIGEGTVSGETRPMEYWGLSLGYPFGNQASFHGEIEALELDALGPAVAGVL
;
A
#
# COMPACT_ATOMS: atom_id res chain seq x y z
N MET A 1 -9.40 55.63 -63.03
CA MET A 1 -9.43 56.80 -63.93
C MET A 1 -10.88 57.20 -64.10
N ASN A 2 -11.18 58.45 -63.70
CA ASN A 2 -12.34 59.30 -64.02
C ASN A 2 -13.74 58.72 -63.70
N ASP A 3 -14.43 59.05 -62.61
CA ASP A 3 -14.82 60.34 -62.01
C ASP A 3 -16.04 61.01 -62.68
N VAL A 4 -16.86 61.67 -61.86
CA VAL A 4 -17.93 62.67 -62.16
C VAL A 4 -19.35 62.10 -62.44
N THR A 5 -20.31 62.06 -61.50
CA THR A 5 -21.22 63.13 -60.95
C THR A 5 -22.24 63.67 -62.01
N GLN A 6 -23.50 64.10 -61.77
CA GLN A 6 -24.21 64.69 -60.62
C GLN A 6 -25.73 64.89 -60.95
N ASN A 7 -26.59 64.91 -59.91
CA ASN A 7 -27.74 65.80 -59.64
C ASN A 7 -29.08 65.83 -60.44
N GLY A 8 -30.19 65.97 -59.65
CA GLY A 8 -31.38 66.78 -59.99
C GLY A 8 -32.74 66.19 -59.57
N THR A 9 -33.17 66.28 -58.30
CA THR A 9 -34.22 67.17 -57.73
C THR A 9 -35.65 67.12 -58.33
N GLY A 10 -36.65 66.84 -57.47
CA GLY A 10 -37.95 67.53 -57.50
C GLY A 10 -39.23 66.69 -57.37
N GLY A 11 -40.05 66.98 -56.34
CA GLY A 11 -41.51 67.04 -56.50
C GLY A 11 -42.40 66.05 -55.70
N LEU A 12 -43.15 66.59 -54.74
CA LEU A 12 -44.18 65.96 -53.91
C LEU A 12 -45.34 65.30 -54.71
N ARG A 13 -45.89 64.18 -54.21
CA ARG A 13 -47.27 64.07 -53.64
C ARG A 13 -47.69 62.62 -53.29
N ALA A 14 -48.12 62.47 -52.03
CA ALA A 14 -49.31 61.77 -51.53
C ALA A 14 -49.50 60.24 -51.65
N LEU A 15 -49.58 59.65 -50.45
CA LEU A 15 -50.48 58.59 -49.98
C LEU A 15 -50.41 57.17 -50.59
N GLY A 16 -49.87 56.24 -49.79
CA GLY A 16 -50.05 54.80 -50.03
C GLY A 16 -49.34 53.93 -48.98
N ARG A 17 -49.96 53.80 -47.80
CA ARG A 17 -49.85 52.72 -46.80
C ARG A 17 -48.79 51.61 -47.05
N ALA A 18 -47.80 51.50 -46.16
CA ALA A 18 -47.25 50.22 -45.68
C ALA A 18 -46.37 50.43 -44.43
N LEU A 19 -47.00 50.67 -43.28
CA LEU A 19 -46.41 50.42 -41.96
C LEU A 19 -46.54 48.90 -41.70
N GLY A 20 -45.50 48.14 -42.03
CA GLY A 20 -45.32 46.74 -41.60
C GLY A 20 -44.28 46.72 -40.49
N GLY A 21 -44.75 46.51 -39.26
CA GLY A 21 -44.04 46.86 -38.03
C GLY A 21 -42.75 46.10 -37.76
N CYS A 22 -41.75 46.84 -37.29
CA CYS A 22 -40.78 46.36 -36.30
C CYS A 22 -41.54 46.06 -35.00
N LEU A 23 -42.05 44.84 -34.86
CA LEU A 23 -42.36 44.27 -33.55
C LEU A 23 -41.03 43.94 -32.87
N LEU A 24 -40.50 44.90 -32.11
CA LEU A 24 -39.64 44.58 -30.97
C LEU A 24 -40.44 43.62 -30.07
N ALA A 25 -40.09 42.35 -30.10
CA ALA A 25 -40.44 41.44 -29.02
C ALA A 25 -39.60 41.84 -27.79
N LEU A 26 -40.03 42.88 -27.06
CA LEU A 26 -39.71 42.99 -25.65
C LEU A 26 -40.40 41.81 -24.96
N SER A 27 -39.70 40.68 -24.86
CA SER A 27 -40.03 39.68 -23.85
C SER A 27 -39.80 40.33 -22.50
N LEU A 28 -40.90 40.76 -21.85
CA LEU A 28 -40.93 41.05 -20.43
C LEU A 28 -40.61 39.73 -19.69
N ALA A 29 -39.32 39.42 -19.55
CA ALA A 29 -38.87 38.46 -18.58
C ALA A 29 -39.04 39.14 -17.21
N GLY A 30 -40.21 38.91 -16.59
CA GLY A 30 -40.38 39.22 -15.18
C GLY A 30 -39.28 38.54 -14.36
N PRO A 31 -38.95 39.04 -13.16
CA PRO A 31 -37.94 38.42 -12.32
C PRO A 31 -38.30 36.94 -12.13
N VAL A 32 -37.47 36.04 -12.66
CA VAL A 32 -37.61 34.60 -12.44
C VAL A 32 -37.34 34.39 -10.96
N GLN A 33 -38.41 34.28 -10.17
CA GLN A 33 -38.32 33.97 -8.75
C GLN A 33 -37.82 32.53 -8.61
N ALA A 34 -36.82 32.35 -7.75
CA ALA A 34 -36.38 31.04 -7.30
C ALA A 34 -37.56 30.24 -6.75
N ARG A 35 -37.64 28.95 -7.09
CA ARG A 35 -38.71 28.07 -6.64
C ARG A 35 -38.16 26.85 -5.92
N ASP A 36 -38.82 26.49 -4.83
CA ASP A 36 -38.61 25.23 -4.14
C ASP A 36 -39.58 24.20 -4.71
N TRP A 37 -39.06 23.26 -5.49
CA TRP A 37 -39.81 22.18 -6.12
C TRP A 37 -39.74 20.93 -5.24
N VAL A 38 -40.89 20.50 -4.71
CA VAL A 38 -40.99 19.17 -4.10
C VAL A 38 -41.11 18.13 -5.22
N VAL A 39 -40.08 17.30 -5.36
CA VAL A 39 -39.99 16.30 -6.43
C VAL A 39 -40.47 14.96 -5.89
N GLN A 40 -41.72 14.61 -6.20
CA GLN A 40 -42.36 13.35 -5.80
C GLN A 40 -42.12 12.26 -6.87
N GLY A 41 -40.90 11.72 -6.90
CA GLY A 41 -40.54 10.60 -7.76
C GLY A 41 -40.05 10.97 -9.18
N PRO A 42 -39.73 9.96 -9.99
CA PRO A 42 -38.90 10.14 -11.19
C PRO A 42 -39.58 10.89 -12.34
N ALA A 43 -40.89 10.75 -12.51
CA ALA A 43 -41.63 11.45 -13.56
C ALA A 43 -41.60 12.99 -13.34
N VAL A 44 -41.68 13.42 -12.07
CA VAL A 44 -41.61 14.84 -11.71
C VAL A 44 -40.19 15.37 -11.93
N LEU A 45 -39.16 14.61 -11.53
CA LEU A 45 -37.76 14.99 -11.74
C LEU A 45 -37.49 15.22 -13.24
N SER A 46 -37.86 14.25 -14.08
CA SER A 46 -37.67 14.33 -15.54
C SER A 46 -38.35 15.55 -16.15
N ALA A 47 -39.59 15.85 -15.74
CA ALA A 47 -40.34 17.00 -16.25
C ALA A 47 -39.73 18.35 -15.84
N LEU A 48 -39.14 18.44 -14.65
CA LEU A 48 -38.52 19.66 -14.13
C LEU A 48 -37.12 19.88 -14.66
N SER A 49 -36.31 18.83 -14.82
CA SER A 49 -34.90 18.89 -15.23
C SER A 49 -34.60 19.74 -16.47
N ALA A 50 -35.56 19.85 -17.39
CA ALA A 50 -35.44 20.66 -18.61
C ALA A 50 -35.88 22.13 -18.45
N ARG A 51 -36.42 22.51 -17.30
CA ARG A 51 -37.09 23.79 -17.04
C ARG A 51 -36.57 24.53 -15.80
N VAL A 52 -35.71 23.90 -15.02
CA VAL A 52 -35.10 24.52 -13.84
C VAL A 52 -34.36 25.80 -14.21
N SER A 53 -34.51 26.81 -13.38
CA SER A 53 -33.93 28.14 -13.57
C SER A 53 -33.04 28.51 -12.39
N ALA A 54 -32.25 29.58 -12.56
CA ALA A 54 -31.35 30.05 -11.52
C ALA A 54 -32.06 30.32 -10.18
N GLY A 55 -31.52 29.75 -9.11
CA GLY A 55 -32.04 29.82 -7.75
C GLY A 55 -33.02 28.69 -7.40
N ASP A 56 -33.48 27.90 -8.36
CA ASP A 56 -34.40 26.79 -8.09
C ASP A 56 -33.76 25.72 -7.19
N VAL A 57 -34.55 25.19 -6.28
CA VAL A 57 -34.22 24.05 -5.43
C VAL A 57 -35.11 22.86 -5.80
N LEU A 58 -34.50 21.72 -6.04
CA LEU A 58 -35.15 20.46 -6.33
C LEU A 58 -35.00 19.59 -5.08
N ASP A 59 -36.05 19.55 -4.26
CA ASP A 59 -36.14 18.77 -3.03
C ASP A 59 -36.75 17.41 -3.33
N LEU A 60 -35.87 16.41 -3.49
CA LEU A 60 -36.27 15.05 -3.86
C LEU A 60 -36.80 14.31 -2.65
N ALA A 61 -38.06 13.87 -2.73
CA ALA A 61 -38.63 12.97 -1.75
C ALA A 61 -37.86 11.63 -1.72
N PRO A 62 -37.81 10.92 -0.58
CA PRO A 62 -37.18 9.61 -0.49
C PRO A 62 -37.70 8.65 -1.57
N GLY A 63 -36.79 7.93 -2.22
CA GLY A 63 -37.14 6.99 -3.27
C GLY A 63 -36.04 6.78 -4.30
N ASN A 64 -36.33 5.91 -5.27
CA ASN A 64 -35.41 5.56 -6.35
C ASN A 64 -35.72 6.38 -7.60
N TYR A 65 -34.69 7.03 -8.14
CA TYR A 65 -34.72 7.83 -9.35
C TYR A 65 -33.79 7.17 -10.37
N PRO A 66 -34.30 6.72 -11.52
CA PRO A 66 -33.48 6.04 -12.53
C PRO A 66 -32.34 6.90 -13.05
N GLU A 67 -32.55 8.22 -13.14
CA GLU A 67 -31.54 9.15 -13.59
C GLU A 67 -31.76 10.58 -13.08
N LEU A 68 -30.67 11.32 -12.91
CA LEU A 68 -30.63 12.77 -12.82
C LEU A 68 -29.92 13.33 -14.06
N VAL A 69 -30.68 13.94 -14.96
CA VAL A 69 -30.14 14.56 -16.17
C VAL A 69 -30.37 16.06 -16.09
N LEU A 70 -29.31 16.85 -16.21
CA LEU A 70 -29.39 18.30 -16.41
C LEU A 70 -28.58 18.67 -17.65
N TYR A 71 -29.25 19.29 -18.62
CA TYR A 71 -28.66 19.62 -19.91
C TYR A 71 -28.98 21.06 -20.29
N LYS A 72 -27.95 21.87 -20.57
CA LYS A 72 -28.10 23.27 -20.99
C LYS A 72 -28.90 24.15 -20.03
N VAL A 73 -28.83 23.86 -18.73
CA VAL A 73 -29.41 24.67 -17.67
C VAL A 73 -28.31 25.40 -16.90
N SER A 74 -28.62 26.59 -16.39
CA SER A 74 -27.63 27.37 -15.64
C SER A 74 -28.28 28.12 -14.49
N GLY A 75 -27.64 28.00 -13.32
CA GLY A 75 -27.81 28.91 -12.22
C GLY A 75 -27.02 30.21 -12.40
N ARG A 76 -26.85 30.94 -11.30
CA ARG A 76 -25.94 32.08 -11.18
C ARG A 76 -25.07 31.92 -9.94
N ALA A 77 -23.98 32.68 -9.86
CA ALA A 77 -23.07 32.63 -8.71
C ALA A 77 -23.76 32.91 -7.36
N ASP A 78 -24.76 33.79 -7.36
CA ASP A 78 -25.58 34.17 -6.20
C ASP A 78 -26.89 33.36 -6.08
N ALA A 79 -27.24 32.60 -7.12
CA ALA A 79 -28.48 31.84 -7.21
C ALA A 79 -28.23 30.52 -7.97
N PRO A 80 -27.49 29.58 -7.38
CA PRO A 80 -27.24 28.29 -8.02
C PRO A 80 -28.54 27.48 -8.13
N ILE A 81 -28.58 26.54 -9.08
CA ILE A 81 -29.59 25.48 -9.06
C ILE A 81 -29.14 24.44 -8.04
N THR A 82 -30.01 24.10 -7.08
CA THR A 82 -29.70 23.13 -6.03
C THR A 82 -30.55 21.87 -6.19
N VAL A 83 -29.93 20.70 -6.10
CA VAL A 83 -30.61 19.40 -6.02
C VAL A 83 -30.20 18.71 -4.73
N ARG A 84 -31.17 18.32 -3.91
CA ARG A 84 -30.91 17.64 -2.63
C ARG A 84 -32.00 16.66 -2.25
N SER A 85 -31.69 15.76 -1.32
CA SER A 85 -32.72 14.96 -0.67
C SER A 85 -33.51 15.81 0.32
N GLN A 86 -34.83 15.63 0.33
CA GLN A 86 -35.72 16.22 1.32
C GLN A 86 -35.45 15.70 2.74
N ASP A 87 -35.12 14.40 2.84
CA ASP A 87 -34.75 13.73 4.09
C ASP A 87 -33.35 13.09 3.95
N PRO A 88 -32.29 13.68 4.53
CA PRO A 88 -30.95 13.10 4.49
C PRO A 88 -30.80 11.75 5.21
N ALA A 89 -31.68 11.43 6.16
CA ALA A 89 -31.66 10.12 6.84
C ALA A 89 -32.28 9.01 5.97
N ASN A 90 -33.07 9.39 4.97
CA ASN A 90 -33.62 8.50 3.95
C ASN A 90 -33.47 9.12 2.55
N PRO A 91 -32.23 9.18 2.03
CA PRO A 91 -31.90 10.00 0.88
C PRO A 91 -32.56 9.50 -0.42
N ALA A 92 -32.77 10.43 -1.36
CA ALA A 92 -33.09 10.12 -2.73
C ALA A 92 -31.93 9.35 -3.39
N ARG A 93 -32.25 8.19 -3.98
CA ARG A 93 -31.31 7.27 -4.62
C ARG A 93 -31.30 7.49 -6.13
N ILE A 94 -30.18 7.94 -6.69
CA ILE A 94 -30.01 8.27 -8.10
C ILE A 94 -29.18 7.17 -8.77
N ALA A 95 -29.76 6.41 -9.71
CA ALA A 95 -29.05 5.29 -10.33
C ALA A 95 -28.04 5.70 -11.42
N ARG A 96 -28.30 6.83 -12.11
CA ARG A 96 -27.41 7.41 -13.12
C ARG A 96 -27.43 8.94 -13.05
N MET A 97 -26.33 9.60 -13.38
CA MET A 97 -26.26 11.05 -13.45
C MET A 97 -25.57 11.49 -14.73
N ASN A 98 -26.17 12.47 -15.41
CA ASN A 98 -25.58 13.11 -16.58
C ASN A 98 -25.77 14.63 -16.50
N LEU A 99 -24.72 15.34 -16.11
CA LEU A 99 -24.68 16.80 -16.17
C LEU A 99 -23.90 17.22 -17.42
N ARG A 100 -24.55 17.97 -18.31
CA ARG A 100 -23.92 18.39 -19.56
C ARG A 100 -24.22 19.84 -19.90
N GLU A 101 -23.18 20.61 -20.20
CA GLU A 101 -23.32 22.01 -20.62
C GLU A 101 -24.11 22.83 -19.58
N THR A 102 -23.81 22.61 -18.30
CA THR A 102 -24.48 23.24 -17.16
C THR A 102 -23.59 24.27 -16.46
N SER A 103 -24.19 25.20 -15.71
CA SER A 103 -23.39 26.02 -14.78
C SER A 103 -24.08 26.37 -13.47
N HIS A 104 -23.27 26.64 -12.44
CA HIS A 104 -23.73 27.02 -11.10
C HIS A 104 -24.71 26.02 -10.49
N ILE A 105 -24.24 24.78 -10.31
CA ILE A 105 -25.03 23.65 -9.80
C ILE A 105 -24.50 23.23 -8.43
N VAL A 106 -25.41 22.97 -7.49
CA VAL A 106 -25.12 22.35 -6.20
C VAL A 106 -25.89 21.05 -6.08
N LEU A 107 -25.18 19.94 -5.89
CA LEU A 107 -25.74 18.64 -5.52
C LEU A 107 -25.37 18.35 -4.07
N SER A 108 -26.35 18.03 -3.21
CA SER A 108 -26.05 17.77 -1.80
C SER A 108 -26.97 16.75 -1.14
N ASN A 109 -26.44 15.95 -0.21
CA ASN A 109 -27.19 14.95 0.54
C ASN A 109 -27.90 13.93 -0.37
N LEU A 110 -27.26 13.50 -1.46
CA LEU A 110 -27.80 12.52 -2.40
C LEU A 110 -27.10 11.17 -2.23
N TYR A 111 -27.78 10.10 -2.66
CA TYR A 111 -27.20 8.76 -2.73
C TYR A 111 -27.14 8.32 -4.18
N PHE A 112 -25.96 8.25 -4.77
CA PHE A 112 -25.74 7.78 -6.14
C PHE A 112 -25.53 6.26 -6.10
N ASP A 113 -26.52 5.48 -6.55
CA ASP A 113 -26.61 4.01 -6.37
C ASP A 113 -26.46 3.28 -7.72
N TYR A 114 -25.22 2.96 -8.12
CA TYR A 114 -24.99 2.18 -9.32
C TYR A 114 -25.26 0.69 -9.06
N ARG A 115 -25.95 0.03 -9.99
CA ARG A 115 -26.20 -1.42 -9.95
C ARG A 115 -25.66 -2.07 -11.20
N TYR A 116 -24.82 -3.08 -11.01
CA TYR A 116 -24.23 -3.82 -12.11
C TYR A 116 -25.27 -4.66 -12.84
N THR A 117 -25.13 -4.69 -14.17
CA THR A 117 -25.84 -5.61 -15.06
C THR A 117 -24.83 -6.38 -15.92
N ALA A 118 -25.19 -7.57 -16.39
CA ALA A 118 -24.26 -8.49 -17.08
C ALA A 118 -23.58 -7.91 -18.34
N ASN A 119 -24.09 -6.81 -18.89
CA ASN A 119 -23.54 -6.16 -20.09
C ASN A 119 -22.71 -4.91 -19.77
N ASP A 120 -22.54 -4.54 -18.50
CA ASP A 120 -21.81 -3.34 -18.13
C ASP A 120 -20.30 -3.54 -18.26
N ASP A 121 -19.67 -2.69 -19.07
CA ASP A 121 -18.22 -2.63 -19.19
C ASP A 121 -17.59 -2.10 -17.89
N PRO A 122 -16.43 -2.62 -17.45
CA PRO A 122 -15.75 -2.12 -16.25
C PRO A 122 -15.40 -0.62 -16.27
N SER A 123 -15.36 0.01 -17.45
CA SER A 123 -15.14 1.45 -17.64
C SER A 123 -16.42 2.28 -17.79
N LEU A 124 -17.60 1.68 -17.59
CA LEU A 124 -18.88 2.38 -17.57
C LEU A 124 -18.84 3.56 -16.59
N ARG A 125 -19.47 4.68 -16.96
CA ARG A 125 -19.53 5.91 -16.16
C ARG A 125 -20.99 6.20 -15.78
N PRO A 126 -21.55 5.57 -14.73
CA PRO A 126 -22.92 5.83 -14.28
C PRO A 126 -23.15 7.29 -13.89
N PHE A 127 -22.13 7.97 -13.37
CA PHE A 127 -22.22 9.37 -12.94
C PHE A 127 -21.19 10.22 -13.69
N GLN A 128 -21.67 11.10 -14.58
CA GLN A 128 -20.80 11.88 -15.45
C GLN A 128 -21.16 13.38 -15.52
N VAL A 129 -20.12 14.18 -15.68
CA VAL A 129 -20.13 15.64 -15.81
C VAL A 129 -19.30 16.03 -17.02
N PHE A 130 -19.88 16.81 -17.93
CA PHE A 130 -19.23 17.21 -19.16
C PHE A 130 -19.53 18.66 -19.54
N THR A 131 -18.49 19.46 -19.78
CA THR A 131 -18.66 20.88 -20.17
C THR A 131 -19.45 21.67 -19.12
N THR A 132 -19.12 21.50 -17.85
CA THR A 132 -19.82 22.16 -16.73
C THR A 132 -18.95 23.23 -16.09
N ARG A 133 -19.57 24.32 -15.62
CA ARG A 133 -18.90 25.39 -14.87
C ARG A 133 -19.50 25.58 -13.48
N ASP A 134 -18.68 25.76 -12.46
CA ASP A 134 -19.12 26.03 -11.08
C ASP A 134 -20.09 24.96 -10.54
N LEU A 135 -19.59 23.73 -10.42
CA LEU A 135 -20.28 22.58 -9.82
C LEU A 135 -19.78 22.34 -8.40
N THR A 136 -20.69 22.12 -7.47
CA THR A 136 -20.39 21.59 -6.13
C THR A 136 -21.18 20.31 -5.90
N ILE A 137 -20.51 19.23 -5.52
CA ILE A 137 -21.12 18.00 -5.03
C ILE A 137 -20.64 17.77 -3.61
N ARG A 138 -21.57 17.69 -2.64
CA ARG A 138 -21.19 17.58 -1.24
C ARG A 138 -22.07 16.69 -0.39
N ASN A 139 -21.52 16.18 0.72
CA ASN A 139 -22.24 15.41 1.72
C ASN A 139 -23.07 14.26 1.09
N SER A 140 -22.55 13.63 0.04
CA SER A 140 -23.27 12.63 -0.75
C SER A 140 -22.49 11.32 -0.76
N VAL A 141 -23.17 10.22 -1.09
CA VAL A 141 -22.55 8.90 -1.21
C VAL A 141 -22.58 8.49 -2.67
N PHE A 142 -21.43 8.08 -3.22
CA PHE A 142 -21.31 7.37 -4.48
C PHE A 142 -21.05 5.91 -4.17
N ASP A 143 -22.01 5.07 -4.51
CA ASP A 143 -22.01 3.67 -4.16
C ASP A 143 -22.01 2.82 -5.42
N GLY A 144 -20.90 2.08 -5.61
CA GLY A 144 -20.73 1.16 -6.71
C GLY A 144 -21.25 -0.24 -6.39
N ASP A 145 -20.97 -1.17 -7.30
CA ASP A 145 -21.44 -2.55 -7.21
C ASP A 145 -20.35 -3.54 -7.64
N MET A 146 -20.58 -4.80 -7.33
CA MET A 146 -19.64 -5.88 -7.58
C MET A 146 -20.06 -6.67 -8.82
N ALA A 147 -19.23 -6.67 -9.86
CA ALA A 147 -19.41 -7.58 -10.99
C ALA A 147 -19.01 -9.01 -10.57
N PRO A 148 -19.78 -10.05 -10.94
CA PRO A 148 -19.40 -11.43 -10.68
C PRO A 148 -18.09 -11.78 -11.41
N ALA A 149 -17.35 -12.74 -10.86
CA ALA A 149 -16.19 -13.27 -11.56
C ALA A 149 -16.59 -13.91 -12.90
N GLY A 150 -15.71 -13.79 -13.91
CA GLY A 150 -15.84 -14.51 -15.17
C GLY A 150 -15.82 -16.03 -14.95
N ALA A 151 -16.39 -16.79 -15.89
CA ALA A 151 -16.49 -18.26 -15.80
C ALA A 151 -15.12 -18.96 -15.68
N ASP A 152 -14.07 -18.33 -16.20
CA ASP A 152 -12.67 -18.75 -16.15
C ASP A 152 -11.93 -18.30 -14.86
N ALA A 153 -12.61 -17.54 -14.00
CA ALA A 153 -12.02 -16.89 -12.84
C ALA A 153 -12.92 -16.92 -11.59
N ILE A 154 -13.85 -17.89 -11.49
CA ILE A 154 -14.85 -18.00 -10.40
C ILE A 154 -14.20 -17.94 -9.01
N GLU A 155 -13.04 -18.58 -8.83
CA GLU A 155 -12.28 -18.58 -7.59
C GLU A 155 -11.84 -17.18 -7.13
N ARG A 156 -11.86 -16.19 -8.04
CA ARG A 156 -11.44 -14.82 -7.78
C ARG A 156 -12.54 -13.92 -7.21
N GLY A 157 -13.76 -14.45 -7.04
CA GLY A 157 -14.89 -13.76 -6.43
C GLY A 157 -15.42 -12.54 -7.20
N PRO A 158 -16.54 -11.95 -6.76
CA PRO A 158 -17.08 -10.72 -7.33
C PRO A 158 -16.18 -9.52 -7.00
N ARG A 159 -16.20 -8.47 -7.84
CA ARG A 159 -15.23 -7.39 -7.82
C ARG A 159 -15.85 -6.02 -8.09
N PRO A 160 -15.36 -4.94 -7.46
CA PRO A 160 -15.81 -3.58 -7.78
C PRO A 160 -15.65 -3.29 -9.29
N THR A 161 -16.65 -2.62 -9.87
CA THR A 161 -16.74 -2.33 -11.30
C THR A 161 -17.15 -0.86 -11.56
N ALA A 162 -17.14 -0.43 -12.82
CA ALA A 162 -17.48 0.93 -13.26
C ALA A 162 -16.58 2.03 -12.67
N PHE A 163 -16.73 3.25 -13.18
CA PHE A 163 -16.09 4.45 -12.65
C PHE A 163 -17.12 5.27 -11.86
N GLY A 164 -16.79 5.64 -10.63
CA GLY A 164 -17.69 6.37 -9.72
C GLY A 164 -18.13 7.71 -10.30
N LEU A 165 -17.29 8.73 -10.21
CA LEU A 165 -17.58 10.05 -10.79
C LEU A 165 -16.60 10.39 -11.91
N ALA A 166 -17.15 10.67 -13.10
CA ALA A 166 -16.37 11.08 -14.27
C ALA A 166 -16.61 12.56 -14.59
N VAL A 167 -15.54 13.38 -14.56
CA VAL A 167 -15.62 14.81 -14.89
C VAL A 167 -14.70 15.12 -16.08
N ARG A 168 -15.22 15.81 -17.09
CA ARG A 168 -14.43 16.19 -18.27
C ARG A 168 -14.77 17.58 -18.81
N ALA A 169 -13.77 18.25 -19.39
CA ALA A 169 -13.93 19.51 -20.11
C ALA A 169 -14.63 20.61 -19.27
N SER A 170 -14.33 20.68 -17.98
CA SER A 170 -15.11 21.48 -17.00
C SER A 170 -14.25 22.54 -16.29
N ASN A 171 -14.89 23.48 -15.59
CA ASN A 171 -14.21 24.55 -14.86
C ASN A 171 -14.89 24.84 -13.53
N GLY A 172 -14.15 24.81 -12.42
CA GLY A 172 -14.69 25.14 -11.10
C GLY A 172 -15.54 24.00 -10.57
N VAL A 173 -14.87 22.90 -10.20
CA VAL A 173 -15.52 21.69 -9.69
C VAL A 173 -15.07 21.46 -8.26
N ARG A 174 -16.04 21.40 -7.34
CA ARG A 174 -15.83 21.11 -5.92
C ARG A 174 -16.49 19.79 -5.56
N ILE A 175 -15.72 18.87 -4.98
CA ILE A 175 -16.16 17.56 -4.52
C ILE A 175 -15.79 17.49 -3.04
N GLU A 176 -16.78 17.64 -2.17
CA GLU A 176 -16.57 17.97 -0.77
C GLU A 176 -17.30 17.01 0.18
N ASN A 177 -16.60 16.39 1.13
CA ASN A 177 -17.23 15.57 2.18
C ASN A 177 -18.15 14.47 1.64
N ASN A 178 -17.75 13.82 0.54
CA ASN A 178 -18.48 12.68 -0.02
C ASN A 178 -17.82 11.37 0.37
N GLU A 179 -18.61 10.30 0.40
CA GLU A 179 -18.12 8.93 0.45
C GLU A 179 -18.17 8.36 -0.98
N ILE A 180 -17.11 7.68 -1.43
CA ILE A 180 -17.05 7.00 -2.73
C ILE A 180 -16.53 5.59 -2.52
N ARG A 181 -17.35 4.57 -2.82
CA ARG A 181 -17.00 3.18 -2.54
C ARG A 181 -17.38 2.20 -3.64
N ARG A 182 -16.69 1.05 -3.67
CA ARG A 182 -17.03 -0.12 -4.52
C ARG A 182 -17.01 0.13 -6.03
N PHE A 183 -16.05 0.93 -6.52
CA PHE A 183 -15.82 1.15 -7.95
C PHE A 183 -14.52 0.52 -8.46
N PHE A 184 -14.45 0.27 -9.77
CA PHE A 184 -13.17 -0.02 -10.43
C PHE A 184 -12.23 1.19 -10.37
N ARG A 185 -12.78 2.39 -10.57
CA ARG A 185 -12.09 3.66 -10.30
C ARG A 185 -13.02 4.64 -9.60
N GLY A 186 -12.60 5.29 -8.53
CA GLY A 186 -13.46 6.18 -7.76
C GLY A 186 -13.80 7.48 -8.50
N LEU A 187 -12.80 8.33 -8.72
CA LEU A 187 -12.94 9.65 -9.32
C LEU A 187 -12.03 9.78 -10.55
N VAL A 188 -12.58 10.19 -11.70
CA VAL A 188 -11.82 10.37 -12.95
C VAL A 188 -12.05 11.76 -13.52
N ILE A 189 -11.05 12.63 -13.41
CA ILE A 189 -11.12 14.03 -13.89
C ILE A 189 -10.14 14.25 -15.03
N SER A 190 -10.63 14.81 -16.15
CA SER A 190 -9.81 15.10 -17.32
C SER A 190 -10.13 16.45 -17.95
N ASP A 191 -9.14 17.10 -18.56
CA ASP A 191 -9.33 18.37 -19.28
C ASP A 191 -10.15 19.40 -18.47
N THR A 192 -9.78 19.60 -17.20
CA THR A 192 -10.59 20.37 -16.25
C THR A 192 -9.68 21.31 -15.46
N VAL A 193 -10.19 22.50 -15.16
CA VAL A 193 -9.45 23.56 -14.47
C VAL A 193 -10.22 24.01 -13.23
N ASN A 194 -9.55 24.51 -12.19
CA ASN A 194 -10.15 24.89 -10.90
C ASN A 194 -10.85 23.69 -10.24
N ILE A 195 -10.06 22.80 -9.64
CA ILE A 195 -10.57 21.58 -9.02
C ILE A 195 -10.28 21.63 -7.52
N ASP A 196 -11.28 21.36 -6.70
CA ASP A 196 -11.15 21.20 -5.25
C ASP A 196 -11.80 19.88 -4.81
N VAL A 197 -10.98 18.91 -4.40
CA VAL A 197 -11.39 17.62 -3.87
C VAL A 197 -10.99 17.58 -2.42
N ARG A 198 -11.95 17.80 -1.51
CA ARG A 198 -11.66 17.93 -0.09
C ARG A 198 -12.56 17.15 0.87
N GLY A 199 -11.98 16.62 1.94
CA GLY A 199 -12.74 15.99 3.01
C GLY A 199 -13.48 14.70 2.59
N ASN A 200 -13.16 14.12 1.43
CA ASN A 200 -13.86 12.93 0.94
C ASN A 200 -13.26 11.66 1.53
N ASP A 201 -14.09 10.63 1.63
CA ASP A 201 -13.73 9.30 2.07
C ASP A 201 -13.85 8.31 0.89
N LEU A 202 -12.76 7.63 0.54
CA LEU A 202 -12.71 6.72 -0.60
C LEU A 202 -12.23 5.36 -0.15
N HIS A 203 -13.06 4.33 -0.28
CA HIS A 203 -12.70 2.99 0.17
C HIS A 203 -13.34 1.87 -0.66
N ASP A 204 -12.88 0.62 -0.48
CA ASP A 204 -13.33 -0.53 -1.27
C ASP A 204 -13.16 -0.37 -2.79
N MET A 205 -12.16 0.40 -3.22
CA MET A 205 -11.81 0.53 -4.64
C MET A 205 -11.10 -0.72 -5.12
N ARG A 206 -11.29 -1.10 -6.39
CA ARG A 206 -10.53 -2.20 -6.99
C ARG A 206 -9.19 -1.76 -7.58
N MET A 207 -9.19 -0.65 -8.32
CA MET A 207 -8.03 -0.20 -9.08
C MET A 207 -7.60 1.18 -8.59
N ASP A 208 -8.16 2.28 -9.09
CA ASP A 208 -7.71 3.61 -8.68
C ASP A 208 -8.70 4.34 -7.78
N GLY A 209 -8.18 5.12 -6.83
CA GLY A 209 -8.98 6.05 -6.03
C GLY A 209 -9.37 7.28 -6.84
N MET A 210 -8.37 8.09 -7.19
CA MET A 210 -8.54 9.32 -7.96
C MET A 210 -7.60 9.36 -9.17
N ASN A 211 -8.10 9.88 -10.27
CA ASN A 211 -7.38 9.98 -11.52
C ASN A 211 -7.47 11.38 -12.12
N PHE A 212 -6.34 11.87 -12.62
CA PHE A 212 -6.22 13.21 -13.19
C PHE A 212 -5.40 13.21 -14.47
N ALA A 213 -5.92 13.84 -15.52
CA ALA A 213 -5.21 13.98 -16.79
C ALA A 213 -5.51 15.32 -17.46
N GLN A 214 -4.47 16.07 -17.86
CA GLN A 214 -4.61 17.38 -18.50
C GLN A 214 -5.43 18.35 -17.62
N VAL A 215 -5.03 18.50 -16.35
CA VAL A 215 -5.74 19.34 -15.36
C VAL A 215 -4.92 20.51 -14.88
N GLU A 216 -5.58 21.58 -14.44
CA GLU A 216 -4.89 22.78 -13.93
C GLU A 216 -5.57 23.35 -12.68
N ARG A 217 -4.75 23.84 -11.73
CA ARG A 217 -5.20 24.48 -10.47
C ARG A 217 -6.06 23.52 -9.66
N VAL A 218 -5.40 22.47 -9.18
CA VAL A 218 -5.99 21.32 -8.49
C VAL A 218 -5.61 21.35 -7.02
N LYS A 219 -6.59 21.21 -6.14
CA LYS A 219 -6.41 20.99 -4.70
C LYS A 219 -7.03 19.65 -4.32
N ILE A 220 -6.22 18.78 -3.71
CA ILE A 220 -6.65 17.48 -3.16
C ILE A 220 -6.27 17.51 -1.69
N SER A 221 -7.23 17.75 -0.79
CA SER A 221 -6.90 17.93 0.63
C SER A 221 -7.82 17.29 1.64
N HIS A 222 -7.28 16.84 2.77
CA HIS A 222 -8.08 16.28 3.87
C HIS A 222 -8.94 15.08 3.45
N ASN A 223 -8.57 14.36 2.39
CA ASN A 223 -9.28 13.15 2.00
C ASN A 223 -8.67 11.94 2.72
N THR A 224 -9.52 10.96 3.02
CA THR A 224 -9.10 9.63 3.49
C THR A 224 -9.30 8.65 2.34
N ILE A 225 -8.27 7.89 1.99
CA ILE A 225 -8.33 6.86 0.94
C ILE A 225 -7.82 5.56 1.54
N HIS A 226 -8.67 4.54 1.64
CA HIS A 226 -8.35 3.32 2.39
C HIS A 226 -9.00 2.02 1.91
N ASP A 227 -8.52 0.88 2.43
CA ASP A 227 -9.13 -0.45 2.29
C ASP A 227 -9.52 -0.83 0.85
N PHE A 228 -8.54 -0.86 -0.07
CA PHE A 228 -8.82 -1.25 -1.45
C PHE A 228 -9.11 -2.76 -1.55
N LEU A 229 -10.20 -3.11 -2.22
CA LEU A 229 -10.55 -4.47 -2.64
C LEU A 229 -9.81 -4.85 -3.94
N ARG A 230 -8.49 -4.63 -3.95
CA ARG A 230 -7.65 -4.91 -5.10
C ARG A 230 -7.65 -6.39 -5.45
N ALA A 231 -7.62 -6.69 -6.74
CA ALA A 231 -7.44 -8.05 -7.19
C ALA A 231 -5.96 -8.45 -7.37
N ALA A 232 -5.35 -9.04 -6.34
CA ALA A 232 -4.09 -9.76 -6.48
C ALA A 232 -4.20 -10.77 -7.65
N ASN A 233 -3.20 -10.83 -8.53
CA ASN A 233 -3.11 -11.76 -9.67
C ASN A 233 -3.98 -11.46 -10.91
N ALA A 234 -4.66 -10.32 -10.97
CA ALA A 234 -5.38 -9.89 -12.18
C ALA A 234 -4.62 -8.85 -13.03
N GLY A 235 -3.39 -8.51 -12.65
CA GLY A 235 -2.63 -7.40 -13.26
C GLY A 235 -3.13 -6.02 -12.83
N ASP A 236 -4.12 -5.95 -11.92
CA ASP A 236 -4.64 -4.71 -11.38
C ASP A 236 -3.51 -3.91 -10.71
N HIS A 237 -3.35 -2.69 -11.18
CA HIS A 237 -2.32 -1.75 -10.76
C HIS A 237 -2.98 -0.59 -10.03
N ALA A 238 -3.24 -0.78 -8.74
CA ALA A 238 -4.04 0.16 -7.97
C ALA A 238 -3.23 1.35 -7.47
N ASP A 239 -3.69 2.57 -7.79
CA ASP A 239 -3.11 3.83 -7.33
C ASP A 239 -4.15 4.65 -6.55
N MET A 240 -3.84 5.10 -5.33
CA MET A 240 -4.78 5.92 -4.55
C MET A 240 -5.03 7.29 -5.21
N ILE A 241 -3.96 7.93 -5.69
CA ILE A 241 -4.00 9.16 -6.50
C ILE A 241 -3.07 8.98 -7.70
N GLN A 242 -3.64 8.99 -8.90
CA GLN A 242 -2.90 8.85 -10.15
C GLN A 242 -3.01 10.09 -11.04
N PHE A 243 -1.87 10.53 -11.57
CA PHE A 243 -1.79 11.45 -12.70
C PHE A 243 -1.06 10.78 -13.85
N TRP A 244 -1.53 11.02 -15.07
CA TRP A 244 -0.86 10.56 -16.29
C TRP A 244 -0.87 11.62 -17.39
N THR A 245 -0.08 11.38 -18.43
CA THR A 245 -0.03 12.17 -19.66
C THR A 245 -0.42 11.36 -20.90
N ALA A 246 -0.53 10.04 -20.78
CA ALA A 246 -1.01 9.19 -21.88
C ALA A 246 -2.35 9.71 -22.46
N GLY A 247 -2.35 10.04 -23.75
CA GLY A 247 -3.52 10.57 -24.46
C GLY A 247 -3.83 12.04 -24.23
N THR A 248 -2.95 12.81 -23.57
CA THR A 248 -3.12 14.26 -23.39
C THR A 248 -2.31 15.07 -24.41
N THR A 249 -2.65 16.35 -24.55
CA THR A 249 -1.96 17.31 -25.43
C THR A 249 -1.32 18.47 -24.67
N ARG A 250 -1.56 18.54 -23.36
CA ARG A 250 -1.00 19.52 -22.44
C ARG A 250 -0.69 18.85 -21.11
N PRO A 251 0.36 19.27 -20.39
CA PRO A 251 0.67 18.72 -19.08
C PRO A 251 -0.30 19.22 -18.03
N SER A 252 -0.44 18.47 -16.94
CA SER A 252 -1.11 18.96 -15.75
C SER A 252 -0.21 19.94 -14.98
N ARG A 253 -0.79 20.97 -14.35
CA ARG A 253 -0.03 22.00 -13.63
C ARG A 253 -0.77 22.64 -12.47
N ASP A 254 -0.03 23.29 -11.56
CA ASP A 254 -0.56 24.00 -10.40
C ASP A 254 -1.36 23.05 -9.50
N ILE A 255 -0.68 22.06 -8.93
CA ILE A 255 -1.28 20.94 -8.20
C ILE A 255 -0.83 20.98 -6.74
N GLU A 256 -1.80 20.94 -5.83
CA GLU A 256 -1.58 20.80 -4.40
C GLU A 256 -2.25 19.53 -3.88
N ILE A 257 -1.47 18.62 -3.28
CA ILE A 257 -1.94 17.42 -2.60
C ILE A 257 -1.53 17.52 -1.14
N SER A 258 -2.48 17.80 -0.24
CA SER A 258 -2.12 18.08 1.16
C SER A 258 -3.04 17.53 2.24
N ASN A 259 -2.48 17.17 3.40
CA ASN A 259 -3.26 16.74 4.56
C ASN A 259 -4.16 15.52 4.30
N ASN A 260 -3.84 14.67 3.33
CA ASN A 260 -4.60 13.45 3.06
C ASN A 260 -4.06 12.28 3.91
N ILE A 261 -4.94 11.32 4.20
CA ILE A 261 -4.59 10.02 4.77
C ILE A 261 -4.74 8.97 3.67
N LEU A 262 -3.63 8.34 3.30
CA LEU A 262 -3.56 7.30 2.28
C LEU A 262 -3.14 6.00 2.96
N ASN A 263 -4.12 5.15 3.32
CA ASN A 263 -3.90 4.02 4.22
C ASN A 263 -4.42 2.73 3.60
N SER A 264 -3.54 1.79 3.25
CA SER A 264 -4.00 0.51 2.66
C SER A 264 -4.86 -0.33 3.61
N GLY A 265 -4.87 -0.01 4.91
CA GLY A 265 -5.68 -0.70 5.92
C GLY A 265 -5.31 -2.17 6.03
N GLU A 266 -6.31 -3.03 6.21
CA GLU A 266 -6.12 -4.50 6.14
C GLU A 266 -6.28 -5.04 4.71
N GLY A 267 -6.57 -4.15 3.75
CA GLY A 267 -6.61 -4.47 2.32
C GLY A 267 -5.22 -4.72 1.73
N LEU A 268 -5.19 -5.07 0.43
CA LEU A 268 -3.93 -5.29 -0.28
C LEU A 268 -3.24 -3.96 -0.63
N PHE A 269 -1.91 -4.04 -0.77
CA PHE A 269 -1.08 -2.91 -1.16
C PHE A 269 -1.57 -2.21 -2.44
N THR A 270 -1.38 -0.90 -2.44
CA THR A 270 -1.57 0.00 -3.57
C THR A 270 -0.35 0.88 -3.72
N GLN A 271 -0.23 1.60 -4.83
CA GLN A 271 0.63 2.78 -4.86
C GLN A 271 -0.15 3.94 -4.26
N SER A 272 0.54 4.87 -3.61
CA SER A 272 -0.15 5.97 -2.94
C SER A 272 -0.33 7.15 -3.91
N ILE A 273 0.72 7.95 -4.15
CA ILE A 273 0.67 9.05 -5.12
C ILE A 273 1.57 8.71 -6.32
N LEU A 274 0.97 8.39 -7.47
CA LEU A 274 1.69 8.11 -8.72
C LEU A 274 1.40 9.20 -9.76
N MET A 275 2.42 9.96 -10.14
CA MET A 275 2.35 11.00 -11.17
C MET A 275 3.34 10.70 -12.28
N ARG A 276 3.11 9.65 -13.07
CA ARG A 276 4.02 9.25 -14.15
C ARG A 276 3.81 10.16 -15.37
N ASN A 277 4.89 10.61 -16.00
CA ASN A 277 4.82 11.39 -17.23
C ASN A 277 5.12 10.50 -18.45
N GLU A 278 4.17 9.62 -18.81
CA GLU A 278 4.38 8.58 -19.83
C GLU A 278 4.73 9.09 -21.22
N LEU A 279 4.27 10.29 -21.59
CA LEU A 279 4.62 10.86 -22.89
C LEU A 279 6.11 11.24 -22.94
N VAL A 280 6.64 11.80 -21.86
CA VAL A 280 8.06 12.18 -21.80
C VAL A 280 8.95 10.96 -21.56
N ASP A 281 8.62 10.11 -20.58
CA ASP A 281 9.48 8.98 -20.19
C ASP A 281 9.60 7.88 -21.27
N ARG A 282 8.62 7.81 -22.20
CA ARG A 282 8.67 6.94 -23.39
C ARG A 282 9.24 7.64 -24.63
N GLY A 283 9.75 8.87 -24.50
CA GLY A 283 10.32 9.65 -25.60
C GLY A 283 9.30 10.09 -26.66
N LYS A 284 8.02 10.17 -26.30
CA LYS A 284 6.92 10.60 -27.20
C LYS A 284 6.66 12.11 -27.16
N ALA A 285 7.18 12.81 -26.16
CA ALA A 285 7.14 14.27 -26.02
C ALA A 285 8.41 14.77 -25.33
N GLY A 286 8.67 16.07 -25.43
CA GLY A 286 9.79 16.76 -24.81
C GLY A 286 9.41 17.59 -23.57
N PRO A 287 10.28 18.53 -23.16
CA PRO A 287 10.08 19.40 -22.00
C PRO A 287 8.78 20.22 -21.99
N GLU A 288 8.15 20.43 -23.15
CA GLU A 288 6.84 21.09 -23.25
C GLU A 288 5.74 20.34 -22.48
N MET A 289 5.90 19.02 -22.31
CA MET A 289 4.99 18.13 -21.58
C MET A 289 5.42 17.83 -20.14
N PHE A 290 6.42 18.52 -19.59
CA PHE A 290 6.71 18.41 -18.16
C PHE A 290 5.50 18.89 -17.34
N TYR A 291 5.17 18.18 -16.26
CA TYR A 291 4.26 18.72 -15.25
C TYR A 291 4.84 20.02 -14.67
N ARG A 292 4.00 20.90 -14.10
CA ARG A 292 4.48 22.17 -13.53
C ARG A 292 3.87 22.50 -12.19
N ASN A 293 4.66 23.10 -11.30
CA ASN A 293 4.20 23.66 -10.03
C ASN A 293 3.41 22.65 -9.17
N ILE A 294 4.08 21.59 -8.73
CA ILE A 294 3.50 20.55 -7.85
C ILE A 294 3.92 20.80 -6.40
N THR A 295 2.96 20.74 -5.48
CA THR A 295 3.21 20.69 -4.03
C THR A 295 2.51 19.48 -3.42
N ILE A 296 3.27 18.60 -2.77
CA ILE A 296 2.77 17.44 -2.04
C ILE A 296 3.21 17.58 -0.59
N ARG A 297 2.29 17.86 0.33
CA ARG A 297 2.67 18.18 1.72
C ARG A 297 1.75 17.67 2.81
N ASP A 298 2.30 17.42 3.99
CA ASP A 298 1.52 17.14 5.20
C ASP A 298 0.63 15.87 5.09
N ASN A 299 0.90 14.98 4.12
CA ASN A 299 0.12 13.76 3.94
C ASN A 299 0.66 12.63 4.82
N VAL A 300 -0.25 11.80 5.34
CA VAL A 300 0.08 10.54 6.01
C VAL A 300 -0.14 9.40 5.03
N ILE A 301 0.89 8.60 4.79
CA ILE A 301 0.86 7.44 3.91
C ILE A 301 1.25 6.21 4.75
N ILE A 302 0.30 5.28 4.91
CA ILE A 302 0.47 4.00 5.61
C ILE A 302 0.17 2.91 4.59
N ASN A 303 1.20 2.42 3.90
CA ASN A 303 1.02 1.54 2.74
C ASN A 303 2.21 0.60 2.55
N ALA A 304 2.11 -0.39 1.67
CA ALA A 304 3.20 -1.32 1.35
C ALA A 304 3.51 -1.32 -0.14
N HIS A 305 4.07 -0.24 -0.65
CA HIS A 305 4.62 -0.23 -2.02
C HIS A 305 5.68 0.85 -2.18
N LEU A 306 6.72 0.59 -2.98
CA LEU A 306 7.82 1.51 -3.24
C LEU A 306 7.35 2.85 -3.83
N HIS A 307 6.22 2.85 -4.53
CA HIS A 307 5.57 4.05 -5.05
C HIS A 307 4.69 4.72 -3.97
N GLY A 308 5.34 5.19 -2.90
CA GLY A 308 4.70 6.03 -1.88
C GLY A 308 4.37 7.41 -2.47
N ILE A 309 5.40 8.13 -2.91
CA ILE A 309 5.23 9.30 -3.77
C ILE A 309 6.15 9.13 -4.97
N THR A 310 5.60 9.13 -6.18
CA THR A 310 6.38 9.08 -7.42
C THR A 310 5.96 10.20 -8.34
N VAL A 311 6.92 11.03 -8.73
CA VAL A 311 6.71 12.18 -9.63
C VAL A 311 7.65 12.04 -10.83
N GLY A 312 7.04 11.98 -12.01
CA GLY A 312 7.73 11.96 -13.31
C GLY A 312 8.32 13.32 -13.67
N GLU A 313 8.67 13.48 -14.94
CA GLU A 313 9.28 14.69 -15.48
C GLU A 313 8.43 15.93 -15.21
N THR A 314 9.02 16.87 -14.47
CA THR A 314 8.34 18.03 -13.88
C THR A 314 9.28 19.23 -13.85
N ASP A 315 8.71 20.43 -13.95
CA ASP A 315 9.35 21.72 -13.75
C ASP A 315 8.70 22.41 -12.53
N GLY A 316 9.38 22.37 -11.38
CA GLY A 316 8.85 22.85 -10.11
C GLY A 316 8.07 21.78 -9.35
N VAL A 317 8.71 21.14 -8.36
CA VAL A 317 8.05 20.22 -7.42
C VAL A 317 8.59 20.40 -6.00
N THR A 318 7.68 20.56 -5.04
CA THR A 318 7.95 20.52 -3.60
C THR A 318 7.27 19.31 -2.97
N ILE A 319 8.02 18.47 -2.28
CA ILE A 319 7.51 17.36 -1.46
C ILE A 319 7.96 17.63 -0.02
N ALA A 320 7.04 18.04 0.85
CA ALA A 320 7.39 18.55 2.18
C ALA A 320 6.54 17.95 3.31
N ASN A 321 7.12 17.65 4.47
CA ASN A 321 6.35 17.25 5.67
C ASN A 321 5.40 16.05 5.46
N ASN A 322 5.70 15.10 4.56
CA ASN A 322 4.89 13.88 4.45
C ASN A 322 5.47 12.81 5.38
N THR A 323 4.60 11.94 5.91
CA THR A 323 5.02 10.76 6.68
C THR A 323 4.61 9.49 5.95
N LEU A 324 5.60 8.69 5.55
CA LEU A 324 5.46 7.49 4.74
C LEU A 324 5.92 6.28 5.56
N ILE A 325 4.97 5.47 6.03
CA ILE A 325 5.19 4.32 6.92
C ILE A 325 4.78 3.04 6.18
N ARG A 326 5.63 2.01 6.28
CA ARG A 326 5.31 0.68 5.73
C ARG A 326 4.17 0.03 6.51
N ASN A 327 3.09 -0.31 5.82
CA ASN A 327 2.00 -1.11 6.36
C ASN A 327 2.17 -2.60 6.04
N ARG A 328 2.80 -3.36 6.95
CA ARG A 328 3.07 -4.79 6.73
C ARG A 328 1.82 -5.65 6.55
N PHE A 329 0.67 -5.21 7.06
CA PHE A 329 -0.61 -5.91 6.90
C PHE A 329 -1.06 -6.00 5.44
N SER A 330 -0.64 -5.04 4.62
CA SER A 330 -1.06 -4.94 3.22
C SER A 330 -0.05 -5.44 2.20
N GLN A 331 1.17 -5.81 2.64
CA GLN A 331 2.23 -6.22 1.71
C GLN A 331 1.85 -7.50 0.96
N GLY A 332 2.31 -7.66 -0.28
CA GLY A 332 2.10 -8.89 -1.03
C GLY A 332 3.09 -9.99 -0.68
N ASP A 333 2.94 -11.13 -1.35
CA ASP A 333 3.70 -12.37 -1.10
C ASP A 333 5.19 -12.30 -1.50
N SER A 334 5.61 -11.23 -2.19
CA SER A 334 7.01 -11.07 -2.57
C SER A 334 7.90 -10.90 -1.34
N ALA A 335 8.97 -11.67 -1.24
CA ALA A 335 9.97 -11.49 -0.17
C ALA A 335 11.01 -10.40 -0.53
N ASP A 336 10.55 -9.24 -1.00
CA ASP A 336 11.38 -8.07 -1.30
C ASP A 336 10.97 -6.89 -0.40
N PRO A 337 11.68 -6.65 0.72
CA PRO A 337 11.40 -5.50 1.56
C PRO A 337 11.45 -4.16 0.83
N LYS A 338 12.31 -4.01 -0.20
CA LYS A 338 12.42 -2.75 -0.95
C LYS A 338 11.18 -2.47 -1.78
N LEU A 339 10.52 -3.51 -2.28
CA LEU A 339 9.24 -3.38 -2.98
C LEU A 339 8.16 -2.83 -2.05
N TRP A 340 8.21 -3.17 -0.76
CA TRP A 340 7.16 -2.86 0.21
C TRP A 340 7.41 -1.63 1.06
N ILE A 341 8.58 -1.01 1.00
CA ILE A 341 8.90 0.20 1.76
C ILE A 341 8.50 1.43 0.94
N PRO A 342 7.53 2.25 1.40
CA PRO A 342 7.17 3.48 0.73
C PRO A 342 8.35 4.44 0.62
N SER A 343 8.57 4.93 -0.60
CA SER A 343 9.66 5.85 -0.93
C SER A 343 9.16 7.07 -1.69
N ILE A 344 9.96 8.14 -1.66
CA ILE A 344 9.80 9.31 -2.53
C ILE A 344 10.70 9.12 -3.75
N ARG A 345 10.13 9.19 -4.95
CA ARG A 345 10.85 9.03 -6.22
C ARG A 345 10.55 10.19 -7.13
N VAL A 346 11.58 10.85 -7.63
CA VAL A 346 11.44 11.96 -8.59
C VAL A 346 12.31 11.67 -9.81
N ALA A 347 11.75 11.86 -11.02
CA ALA A 347 12.46 11.63 -12.26
C ALA A 347 13.76 12.46 -12.34
N ARG A 348 14.85 11.85 -12.83
CA ARG A 348 16.18 12.48 -12.85
C ARG A 348 16.23 13.78 -13.66
N SER A 349 15.39 13.88 -14.69
CA SER A 349 15.26 15.02 -15.61
C SER A 349 14.36 16.15 -15.06
N ALA A 350 13.74 15.98 -13.88
CA ALA A 350 12.95 17.03 -13.25
C ALA A 350 13.82 18.23 -12.83
N ARG A 351 13.20 19.41 -12.82
CA ARG A 351 13.82 20.71 -12.54
C ARG A 351 13.14 21.37 -11.36
N ASP A 352 13.86 22.23 -10.64
CA ASP A 352 13.37 22.98 -9.48
C ASP A 352 12.67 22.08 -8.45
N VAL A 353 13.44 21.11 -7.95
CA VAL A 353 12.98 20.05 -7.03
C VAL A 353 13.37 20.40 -5.60
N ARG A 354 12.40 20.40 -4.69
CA ARG A 354 12.61 20.49 -3.24
C ARG A 354 11.97 19.30 -2.55
N ILE A 355 12.76 18.51 -1.83
CA ILE A 355 12.27 17.39 -1.00
C ILE A 355 12.73 17.67 0.42
N GLU A 356 11.84 18.08 1.30
CA GLU A 356 12.23 18.57 2.62
C GLU A 356 11.37 18.05 3.76
N LYS A 357 12.00 17.81 4.92
CA LYS A 357 11.28 17.53 6.18
C LYS A 357 10.27 16.38 6.10
N ASN A 358 10.47 15.41 5.21
CA ASN A 358 9.64 14.20 5.16
C ASN A 358 10.16 13.14 6.13
N VAL A 359 9.25 12.30 6.64
CA VAL A 359 9.57 11.06 7.35
C VAL A 359 9.31 9.91 6.38
N VAL A 360 10.35 9.21 5.94
CA VAL A 360 10.24 8.31 4.79
C VAL A 360 11.22 7.14 4.86
N GLY A 361 10.89 5.99 4.26
CA GLY A 361 11.80 4.85 4.21
C GLY A 361 13.01 5.08 3.30
N GLU A 362 12.78 5.70 2.14
CA GLU A 362 13.83 5.95 1.13
C GLU A 362 13.49 7.17 0.27
N ILE A 363 14.51 7.89 -0.18
CA ILE A 363 14.41 8.92 -1.24
C ILE A 363 15.26 8.47 -2.41
N VAL A 364 14.64 8.28 -3.57
CA VAL A 364 15.30 7.84 -4.80
C VAL A 364 15.27 8.95 -5.84
N GLY A 365 16.46 9.42 -6.18
CA GLY A 365 16.70 10.47 -7.15
C GLY A 365 18.15 10.93 -7.07
N PRO A 366 18.60 11.77 -8.01
CA PRO A 366 19.89 12.42 -7.86
C PRO A 366 19.90 13.32 -6.62
N VAL A 367 21.02 13.37 -5.89
CA VAL A 367 21.20 14.26 -4.74
C VAL A 367 22.31 15.25 -5.07
N GLY A 368 22.10 16.53 -4.74
CA GLY A 368 23.13 17.58 -4.89
C GLY A 368 23.36 18.06 -6.33
N GLN A 369 22.50 17.71 -7.29
CA GLN A 369 22.56 18.27 -8.64
C GLN A 369 21.96 19.70 -8.69
N PRO A 370 22.38 20.55 -9.64
CA PRO A 370 21.82 21.90 -9.79
C PRO A 370 20.29 21.87 -9.91
N GLY A 371 19.61 22.76 -9.18
CA GLY A 371 18.14 22.84 -9.16
C GLY A 371 17.44 21.81 -8.27
N TRP A 372 18.18 21.03 -7.47
CA TRP A 372 17.62 20.10 -6.48
C TRP A 372 18.08 20.45 -5.07
N SER A 373 17.15 20.47 -4.11
CA SER A 373 17.42 20.53 -2.66
C SER A 373 16.72 19.36 -1.97
N VAL A 374 17.49 18.61 -1.17
CA VAL A 374 17.00 17.44 -0.41
C VAL A 374 17.50 17.59 1.03
N GLU A 375 16.68 18.16 1.90
CA GLU A 375 17.13 18.68 3.20
C GLU A 375 16.15 18.38 4.34
N GLY A 376 16.66 18.11 5.54
CA GLY A 376 15.84 17.94 6.75
C GLY A 376 14.91 16.71 6.77
N ASN A 377 15.00 15.80 5.80
CA ASN A 377 14.22 14.55 5.80
C ASN A 377 14.77 13.55 6.82
N LEU A 378 13.90 12.82 7.52
CA LEU A 378 14.26 11.71 8.40
C LEU A 378 14.01 10.37 7.70
N LEU A 379 15.08 9.59 7.50
CA LEU A 379 14.95 8.22 7.00
C LEU A 379 14.59 7.26 8.13
N ILE A 380 13.51 6.51 7.96
CA ILE A 380 12.95 5.59 8.98
C ILE A 380 12.96 4.14 8.49
N GLN A 381 12.95 3.17 9.42
CA GLN A 381 12.98 1.76 9.06
C GLN A 381 12.34 0.86 10.11
N ASP A 382 11.90 -0.32 9.71
CA ASP A 382 11.31 -1.35 10.58
C ASP A 382 12.02 -2.70 10.45
N LEU A 383 13.21 -2.72 9.86
CA LEU A 383 13.97 -3.93 9.54
C LEU A 383 14.91 -4.35 10.66
N SER A 384 15.67 -3.41 11.24
CA SER A 384 16.73 -3.72 12.20
C SER A 384 16.57 -2.86 13.46
N PRO A 385 16.19 -3.44 14.61
CA PRO A 385 15.93 -2.68 15.84
C PRO A 385 17.17 -1.97 16.39
N GLU A 386 18.37 -2.45 16.05
CA GLU A 386 19.65 -1.86 16.47
C GLU A 386 20.06 -0.64 15.65
N ARG A 387 19.42 -0.41 14.49
CA ARG A 387 19.72 0.75 13.64
C ARG A 387 18.89 1.96 14.07
N PRO A 388 19.44 3.19 13.93
CA PRO A 388 18.69 4.41 14.20
C PRO A 388 17.36 4.48 13.45
N ASN A 389 16.43 5.28 13.98
CA ASN A 389 15.12 5.55 13.38
C ASN A 389 14.29 4.28 13.14
N TYR A 390 14.47 3.28 14.00
CA TYR A 390 13.61 2.10 14.04
C TYR A 390 12.20 2.49 14.52
N TYR A 391 11.15 1.95 13.89
CA TYR A 391 9.76 2.37 14.13
C TYR A 391 9.36 2.41 15.61
N ASP A 392 9.80 1.45 16.44
CA ASP A 392 9.45 1.39 17.86
C ASP A 392 10.03 2.56 18.70
N THR A 393 11.00 3.30 18.16
CA THR A 393 11.58 4.50 18.77
C THR A 393 10.90 5.79 18.30
N LEU A 394 10.07 5.70 17.26
CA LEU A 394 9.46 6.83 16.57
C LEU A 394 7.95 6.90 16.79
N PHE A 395 7.28 5.75 16.75
CA PHE A 395 5.82 5.65 16.68
C PHE A 395 5.23 4.86 17.84
N VAL A 396 3.96 5.12 18.15
CA VAL A 396 3.20 4.40 19.18
C VAL A 396 3.20 2.88 18.95
N ALA A 397 2.89 2.38 17.76
CA ALA A 397 2.83 0.94 17.49
C ALA A 397 2.89 0.60 15.98
N ALA A 398 3.60 1.37 15.16
CA ALA A 398 3.54 1.25 13.69
C ALA A 398 3.81 -0.15 13.10
N ARG A 399 4.48 -1.07 13.82
CA ARG A 399 4.68 -2.47 13.37
C ARG A 399 3.59 -3.45 13.79
N THR A 400 2.95 -3.21 14.94
CA THR A 400 2.09 -4.19 15.63
C THR A 400 0.65 -3.72 15.74
N GLY A 401 0.42 -2.41 15.82
CA GLY A 401 -0.89 -1.81 15.92
C GLY A 401 -1.68 -2.00 14.63
N LEU A 402 -3.00 -2.05 14.75
CA LEU A 402 -3.88 -2.16 13.58
C LEU A 402 -3.79 -0.89 12.71
N PRO A 403 -3.78 -1.03 11.37
CA PRO A 403 -3.59 0.09 10.48
C PRO A 403 -4.79 1.05 10.45
N ASP A 404 -6.00 0.60 10.76
CA ASP A 404 -7.22 1.41 10.82
C ASP A 404 -7.26 2.39 12.01
N ASP A 405 -6.50 2.11 13.08
CA ASP A 405 -6.29 3.03 14.19
C ASP A 405 -5.05 3.90 13.98
N LEU A 406 -5.27 5.13 13.52
CA LEU A 406 -4.21 6.10 13.26
C LEU A 406 -3.35 6.42 14.50
N SER A 407 -3.88 6.23 15.73
CA SER A 407 -3.10 6.44 16.96
C SER A 407 -1.89 5.52 17.09
N ASN A 408 -1.88 4.39 16.40
CA ASN A 408 -0.71 3.50 16.33
C ASN A 408 0.48 4.14 15.57
N PHE A 409 0.24 5.20 14.81
CA PHE A 409 1.26 5.88 14.02
C PHE A 409 1.63 7.26 14.55
N ASP A 410 1.04 7.66 15.69
CA ASP A 410 1.41 8.91 16.35
C ASP A 410 2.89 8.89 16.77
N TYR A 411 3.51 10.07 16.73
CA TYR A 411 4.87 10.26 17.18
C TYR A 411 4.95 10.06 18.69
N LEU A 412 5.93 9.29 19.14
CA LEU A 412 6.21 9.19 20.56
C LEU A 412 6.66 10.55 21.10
N PRO A 413 6.11 11.04 22.23
CA PRO A 413 6.34 12.41 22.73
C PRO A 413 7.80 12.71 23.11
N ASN A 414 8.61 11.68 23.36
CA ASN A 414 10.05 11.80 23.63
C ASN A 414 10.93 11.24 22.49
N GLY A 415 10.31 10.90 21.36
CA GLY A 415 11.00 10.42 20.17
C GLY A 415 11.54 11.59 19.33
N PRO A 416 12.40 11.31 18.33
CA PRO A 416 13.04 12.33 17.51
C PRO A 416 12.08 13.08 16.56
N LEU A 417 10.82 12.66 16.47
CA LEU A 417 9.80 13.30 15.65
C LEU A 417 8.94 14.31 16.41
N ALA A 418 8.76 14.13 17.72
CA ALA A 418 7.85 14.95 18.52
C ALA A 418 8.29 16.42 18.54
N GLY A 419 7.41 17.32 18.09
CA GLY A 419 7.68 18.76 18.02
C GLY A 419 8.81 19.16 17.05
N ALA A 420 9.35 18.23 16.25
CA ALA A 420 10.50 18.50 15.39
C ALA A 420 10.14 19.30 14.12
N GLY A 421 8.84 19.37 13.77
CA GLY A 421 8.39 19.96 12.52
C GLY A 421 8.86 19.19 11.28
N VAL A 422 9.05 17.88 11.43
CA VAL A 422 9.41 16.92 10.36
C VAL A 422 8.30 15.87 10.27
N GLY A 423 7.89 15.55 9.05
CA GLY A 423 6.77 14.66 8.76
C GLY A 423 5.41 15.35 8.88
N ALA A 424 4.35 14.57 8.69
CA ALA A 424 2.98 15.03 8.71
C ALA A 424 2.60 15.55 10.11
N PRO A 425 2.14 16.80 10.24
CA PRO A 425 1.70 17.36 11.53
C PRO A 425 0.55 16.58 12.16
N LEU A 426 -0.25 15.88 11.36
CA LEU A 426 -1.39 15.09 11.82
C LEU A 426 -1.00 13.98 12.83
N LEU A 427 0.26 13.51 12.81
CA LEU A 427 0.75 12.45 13.69
C LEU A 427 1.46 12.98 14.95
N ASP A 428 1.70 14.29 15.06
CA ASP A 428 2.34 14.90 16.22
C ASP A 428 1.31 15.27 17.32
N ARG A 429 0.43 14.31 17.65
CA ARG A 429 -0.72 14.54 18.56
C ARG A 429 -0.37 14.43 20.04
N LEU A 430 0.77 13.81 20.36
CA LEU A 430 1.17 13.51 21.75
C LEU A 430 2.21 14.49 22.30
N SER A 431 2.94 15.19 21.43
CA SER A 431 4.00 16.11 21.84
C SER A 431 3.45 17.27 22.67
N GLY A 432 4.02 17.46 23.86
CA GLY A 432 3.64 18.54 24.78
C GLY A 432 2.24 18.41 25.43
N VAL A 433 1.54 17.29 25.25
CA VAL A 433 0.18 17.10 25.79
C VAL A 433 0.24 16.43 27.16
N ALA A 434 0.14 17.23 28.23
CA ALA A 434 0.24 16.74 29.62
C ALA A 434 -0.83 15.71 30.01
N THR A 435 -1.97 15.68 29.32
CA THR A 435 -3.07 14.73 29.58
C THR A 435 -3.07 13.53 28.62
N ALA A 436 -2.02 13.36 27.80
CA ALA A 436 -1.95 12.26 26.84
C ALA A 436 -1.97 10.90 27.56
N PHE A 437 -2.84 10.01 27.11
CA PHE A 437 -2.91 8.64 27.61
C PHE A 437 -3.08 7.68 26.43
N GLN A 438 -2.00 7.00 26.07
CA GLN A 438 -1.94 6.12 24.89
C GLN A 438 -1.18 4.84 25.25
N PRO A 439 -1.84 3.66 25.28
CA PRO A 439 -1.16 2.39 25.44
C PRO A 439 -0.18 2.15 24.30
N VAL A 440 1.05 1.75 24.64
CA VAL A 440 2.13 1.48 23.68
C VAL A 440 2.54 0.04 23.84
N MET A 441 2.23 -0.78 22.83
CA MET A 441 2.64 -2.19 22.82
C MET A 441 3.96 -2.38 22.10
N ARG A 442 4.89 -3.09 22.73
CA ARG A 442 6.14 -3.56 22.13
C ARG A 442 6.14 -5.08 22.16
N VAL A 443 6.46 -5.67 21.01
CA VAL A 443 6.51 -7.12 20.85
C VAL A 443 7.81 -7.52 20.17
N LYS A 444 8.50 -8.50 20.75
CA LYS A 444 9.75 -9.08 20.23
C LYS A 444 9.69 -10.61 20.40
N THR A 445 10.30 -11.36 19.48
CA THR A 445 10.48 -12.81 19.67
C THR A 445 11.53 -13.06 20.74
N THR A 446 11.43 -14.18 21.45
CA THR A 446 12.48 -14.63 22.37
C THR A 446 13.54 -15.46 21.62
N PRO A 447 14.80 -15.45 22.06
CA PRO A 447 15.91 -16.11 21.33
C PRO A 447 15.83 -17.64 21.26
N GLU A 448 14.99 -18.25 22.10
CA GLU A 448 14.95 -19.70 22.34
C GLU A 448 14.04 -20.45 21.36
N SER A 449 13.06 -19.78 20.74
CA SER A 449 12.22 -20.36 19.69
C SER A 449 11.48 -19.29 18.88
N GLY A 450 11.17 -19.55 17.61
CA GLY A 450 10.27 -18.69 16.80
C GLY A 450 8.84 -18.59 17.36
N MET A 451 8.52 -19.43 18.35
CA MET A 451 7.22 -19.56 18.99
C MET A 451 7.13 -18.77 20.31
N GLY A 452 8.22 -18.19 20.82
CA GLY A 452 8.25 -17.42 22.07
C GLY A 452 8.26 -15.91 21.80
N PHE A 453 7.50 -15.15 22.59
CA PHE A 453 7.37 -13.69 22.45
C PHE A 453 7.39 -12.99 23.81
N ALA A 454 8.09 -11.87 23.87
CA ALA A 454 8.06 -10.91 24.96
C ALA A 454 7.16 -9.72 24.58
N PHE A 455 6.26 -9.38 25.49
CA PHE A 455 5.32 -8.26 25.39
C PHE A 455 5.66 -7.22 26.45
N ASP A 456 5.67 -5.95 26.05
CA ASP A 456 6.10 -4.84 26.87
C ASP A 456 5.18 -3.63 26.66
N ALA A 457 4.60 -3.13 27.75
CA ALA A 457 3.74 -1.96 27.83
C ALA A 457 4.44 -0.75 28.49
N GLY A 458 5.71 -0.87 28.87
CA GLY A 458 6.46 0.11 29.65
C GLY A 458 6.70 1.44 28.95
N GLN A 459 6.51 1.49 27.62
CA GLN A 459 6.54 2.74 26.85
C GLN A 459 5.17 3.44 26.74
N THR A 460 4.13 2.93 27.43
CA THR A 460 2.80 3.55 27.45
C THR A 460 2.91 5.03 27.80
N VAL A 461 2.31 5.89 26.98
CA VAL A 461 2.26 7.33 27.24
C VAL A 461 1.23 7.57 28.32
N LEU A 462 1.65 8.15 29.44
CA LEU A 462 0.83 8.40 30.61
C LEU A 462 0.64 9.91 30.83
N PRO A 463 -0.49 10.33 31.42
CA PRO A 463 -0.66 11.70 31.86
C PRO A 463 0.44 12.12 32.83
N ALA A 464 0.82 13.40 32.78
CA ALA A 464 1.83 13.97 33.64
C ALA A 464 1.51 13.73 35.12
N GLY A 465 2.48 13.20 35.87
CA GLY A 465 2.34 12.92 37.30
C GLY A 465 1.76 11.54 37.64
N VAL A 466 1.33 10.75 36.66
CA VAL A 466 0.94 9.35 36.87
C VAL A 466 2.19 8.48 37.06
N ASP A 467 2.25 7.73 38.15
CA ASP A 467 3.29 6.73 38.40
C ASP A 467 3.02 5.46 37.57
N PRO A 468 3.92 5.05 36.65
CA PRO A 468 3.76 3.83 35.86
C PRO A 468 3.54 2.57 36.70
N ALA A 469 4.03 2.52 37.95
CA ALA A 469 3.86 1.37 38.83
C ALA A 469 2.42 1.21 39.35
N GLN A 470 1.60 2.26 39.26
CA GLN A 470 0.18 2.23 39.66
C GLN A 470 -0.76 1.92 38.50
N VAL A 471 -0.22 1.78 37.28
CA VAL A 471 -1.01 1.47 36.09
C VAL A 471 -1.18 -0.04 35.98
N ARG A 472 -2.43 -0.49 35.86
CA ARG A 472 -2.75 -1.89 35.59
C ARG A 472 -2.75 -2.13 34.08
N TYR A 473 -1.94 -3.08 33.64
CA TYR A 473 -1.86 -3.52 32.24
C TYR A 473 -2.50 -4.89 32.09
N THR A 474 -3.44 -5.02 31.15
CA THR A 474 -4.10 -6.28 30.80
C THR A 474 -3.93 -6.57 29.32
N TRP A 475 -3.47 -7.77 29.01
CA TRP A 475 -3.22 -8.28 27.66
C TRP A 475 -4.23 -9.37 27.31
N GLN A 476 -4.93 -9.19 26.19
CA GLN A 476 -5.74 -10.25 25.56
C GLN A 476 -5.07 -10.66 24.26
N ILE A 477 -4.60 -11.91 24.18
CA ILE A 477 -3.86 -12.44 23.02
C ILE A 477 -4.63 -13.62 22.41
N GLY A 478 -5.15 -13.43 21.20
CA GLY A 478 -6.04 -14.40 20.56
C GLY A 478 -7.20 -14.80 21.49
N LYS A 479 -7.37 -16.11 21.67
CA LYS A 479 -8.40 -16.69 22.56
C LYS A 479 -7.86 -17.11 23.94
N ALA A 480 -6.62 -16.74 24.28
CA ALA A 480 -6.03 -17.07 25.56
C ALA A 480 -6.74 -16.32 26.71
N VAL A 481 -6.59 -16.81 27.93
CA VAL A 481 -7.05 -16.10 29.13
C VAL A 481 -6.26 -14.78 29.27
N PRO A 482 -6.91 -13.64 29.56
CA PRO A 482 -6.21 -12.37 29.77
C PRO A 482 -5.07 -12.50 30.77
N GLN A 483 -3.94 -11.86 30.47
CA GLN A 483 -2.76 -11.82 31.33
C GLN A 483 -2.53 -10.40 31.85
N GLU A 484 -1.96 -10.27 33.04
CA GLU A 484 -1.65 -8.96 33.63
C GLU A 484 -0.15 -8.76 33.78
N GLY A 485 0.28 -7.50 33.62
CA GLY A 485 1.67 -7.08 33.82
C GLY A 485 2.18 -6.14 32.74
N ALA A 486 3.10 -5.25 33.13
CA ALA A 486 3.77 -4.36 32.19
C ALA A 486 4.74 -5.10 31.24
N HIS A 487 5.29 -6.23 31.70
CA HIS A 487 6.17 -7.10 30.93
C HIS A 487 5.73 -8.55 31.13
N LEU A 488 5.59 -9.30 30.04
CA LEU A 488 5.30 -10.74 30.09
C LEU A 488 5.96 -11.49 28.93
N THR A 489 6.18 -12.79 29.12
CA THR A 489 6.66 -13.70 28.06
C THR A 489 5.63 -14.79 27.86
N MET A 490 5.37 -15.15 26.60
CA MET A 490 4.42 -16.20 26.22
C MET A 490 4.99 -17.05 25.09
N SER A 491 4.77 -18.36 25.15
CA SER A 491 5.08 -19.29 24.05
C SER A 491 3.79 -19.82 23.43
N PHE A 492 3.76 -19.84 22.10
CA PHE A 492 2.63 -20.31 21.31
C PHE A 492 2.80 -21.78 20.96
N GLN A 493 1.68 -22.50 20.89
CA GLN A 493 1.66 -23.92 20.50
C GLN A 493 1.47 -24.10 18.99
N GLN A 494 0.92 -23.09 18.32
CA GLN A 494 0.63 -23.13 16.89
C GLN A 494 1.15 -21.86 16.23
N PRO A 495 1.76 -21.96 15.04
CA PRO A 495 2.03 -20.79 14.23
C PRO A 495 0.70 -20.17 13.76
N GLY A 496 0.75 -18.91 13.39
CA GLY A 496 -0.39 -18.18 12.86
C GLY A 496 -0.46 -16.74 13.34
N THR A 497 -1.55 -16.09 12.97
CA THR A 497 -1.78 -14.68 13.28
C THR A 497 -2.67 -14.54 14.52
N TYR A 498 -2.22 -13.72 15.47
CA TYR A 498 -2.93 -13.49 16.73
C TYR A 498 -3.24 -12.00 16.90
N ARG A 499 -4.52 -11.67 17.10
CA ARG A 499 -4.93 -10.33 17.57
C ARG A 499 -4.43 -10.13 19.00
N VAL A 500 -4.01 -8.91 19.31
CA VAL A 500 -3.50 -8.49 20.62
C VAL A 500 -4.26 -7.24 21.04
N ALA A 501 -4.79 -7.22 22.26
CA ALA A 501 -5.30 -6.00 22.88
C ALA A 501 -4.51 -5.71 24.16
N LEU A 502 -3.98 -4.49 24.27
CA LEU A 502 -3.35 -3.98 25.47
C LEU A 502 -4.28 -2.93 26.08
N THR A 503 -4.79 -3.20 27.28
CA THR A 503 -5.56 -2.23 28.06
C THR A 503 -4.70 -1.72 29.21
N ALA A 504 -4.51 -0.41 29.28
CA ALA A 504 -3.93 0.29 30.43
C ALA A 504 -5.05 0.95 31.24
N THR A 505 -5.04 0.75 32.55
CA THR A 505 -6.01 1.32 33.49
C THR A 505 -5.29 2.10 34.59
N LEU A 506 -5.64 3.37 34.75
CA LEU A 506 -5.13 4.26 35.79
C LEU A 506 -5.83 3.99 37.14
N SER A 507 -5.23 4.49 38.23
CA SER A 507 -5.76 4.33 39.59
C SER A 507 -7.12 5.00 39.82
N ASP A 508 -7.48 5.99 39.00
CA ASP A 508 -8.78 6.68 39.03
C ASP A 508 -9.88 5.96 38.23
N GLY A 509 -9.54 4.83 37.60
CA GLY A 509 -10.44 4.02 36.77
C GLY A 509 -10.47 4.38 35.29
N GLN A 510 -9.78 5.45 34.85
CA GLN A 510 -9.65 5.76 33.43
C GLN A 510 -8.89 4.64 32.72
N SER A 511 -9.37 4.21 31.55
CA SER A 511 -8.70 3.19 30.74
C SER A 511 -8.63 3.56 29.27
N ARG A 512 -7.64 2.98 28.60
CA ARG A 512 -7.44 3.02 27.15
C ARG A 512 -6.99 1.65 26.68
N THR A 513 -7.40 1.30 25.47
CA THR A 513 -7.03 0.04 24.82
C THR A 513 -6.40 0.32 23.47
N ALA A 514 -5.26 -0.28 23.21
CA ALA A 514 -4.65 -0.35 21.88
C ALA A 514 -4.85 -1.75 21.31
N LEU A 515 -5.23 -1.82 20.04
CA LEU A 515 -5.39 -3.06 19.29
C LEU A 515 -4.23 -3.26 18.34
N GLY A 516 -3.83 -4.51 18.19
CA GLY A 516 -2.76 -4.91 17.31
C GLY A 516 -2.84 -6.37 16.89
N GLN A 517 -1.81 -6.80 16.19
CA GLN A 517 -1.67 -8.14 15.68
C GLN A 517 -0.20 -8.55 15.63
N ILE A 518 0.04 -9.83 15.85
CA ILE A 518 1.36 -10.45 15.72
C ILE A 518 1.25 -11.68 14.83
N ALA A 519 2.35 -12.01 14.15
CA ALA A 519 2.50 -13.24 13.40
C ALA A 519 3.49 -14.13 14.16
N VAL A 520 3.03 -15.31 14.54
CA VAL A 520 3.81 -16.37 15.19
C VAL A 520 4.24 -17.34 14.10
N ARG A 521 5.53 -17.62 14.00
CA ARG A 521 6.09 -18.50 12.98
C ARG A 521 6.82 -19.65 13.63
N ASP A 522 6.70 -20.82 13.02
CA ASP A 522 7.57 -21.93 13.37
C ASP A 522 8.99 -21.62 12.87
N GLY A 523 10.00 -21.90 13.69
CA GLY A 523 11.41 -21.77 13.29
C GLY A 523 11.83 -22.86 12.30
N ARG A 524 11.08 -23.97 12.26
CA ARG A 524 11.29 -25.07 11.32
C ARG A 524 11.00 -24.62 9.91
N VAL A 525 11.97 -24.80 9.02
CA VAL A 525 11.87 -24.43 7.61
C VAL A 525 11.72 -25.66 6.73
N LEU A 526 12.60 -26.64 6.90
CA LEU A 526 12.63 -27.84 6.05
C LEU A 526 12.98 -29.06 6.90
N THR A 527 12.24 -30.15 6.76
CA THR A 527 12.56 -31.44 7.40
C THR A 527 12.57 -32.58 6.38
N PHE A 528 13.29 -33.66 6.65
CA PHE A 528 13.13 -34.93 5.95
C PHE A 528 12.21 -35.88 6.73
N ASP A 529 11.13 -36.37 6.09
CA ASP A 529 10.28 -37.42 6.63
C ASP A 529 10.68 -38.79 6.03
N PRO A 530 11.34 -39.67 6.81
CA PRO A 530 11.78 -40.98 6.34
C PRO A 530 10.63 -41.97 6.12
N LYS A 531 9.43 -41.75 6.67
CA LYS A 531 8.29 -42.66 6.46
C LYS A 531 7.78 -42.61 5.02
N ILE A 532 7.86 -41.44 4.40
CA ILE A 532 7.39 -41.19 3.03
C ILE A 532 8.54 -40.88 2.06
N GLY A 533 9.76 -40.65 2.57
CA GLY A 533 10.92 -40.33 1.75
C GLY A 533 10.80 -38.95 1.10
N ARG A 534 10.42 -37.93 1.88
CA ARG A 534 10.17 -36.59 1.37
C ARG A 534 10.85 -35.51 2.19
N LEU A 535 11.37 -34.50 1.50
CA LEU A 535 11.65 -33.20 2.09
C LEU A 535 10.32 -32.45 2.22
N ILE A 536 10.04 -31.94 3.42
CA ILE A 536 8.83 -31.23 3.80
C ILE A 536 9.22 -29.82 4.17
N SER A 537 8.73 -28.85 3.40
CA SER A 537 8.78 -27.43 3.75
C SER A 537 7.69 -27.13 4.76
N HIS A 538 8.04 -26.44 5.84
CA HIS A 538 7.09 -25.88 6.81
C HIS A 538 6.86 -24.38 6.56
N VAL A 539 7.34 -23.86 5.42
CA VAL A 539 7.05 -22.50 4.96
C VAL A 539 5.59 -22.40 4.56
N GLY A 540 4.87 -21.43 5.14
CA GLY A 540 3.46 -21.16 4.86
C GLY A 540 2.52 -21.72 5.93
N ALA A 541 1.22 -21.72 5.65
CA ALA A 541 0.21 -22.21 6.60
C ALA A 541 0.18 -23.75 6.71
N GLU A 542 0.53 -24.46 5.64
CA GLU A 542 0.48 -25.92 5.56
C GLU A 542 1.81 -26.51 5.06
N PRO A 543 2.27 -27.64 5.63
CA PRO A 543 3.49 -28.30 5.17
C PRO A 543 3.39 -28.76 3.71
N THR A 544 4.41 -28.45 2.92
CA THR A 544 4.48 -28.79 1.49
C THR A 544 5.61 -29.77 1.21
N ALA A 545 5.30 -30.91 0.58
CA ALA A 545 6.30 -31.91 0.21
C ALA A 545 6.98 -31.60 -1.12
N LEU A 546 8.29 -31.83 -1.22
CA LEU A 546 9.04 -31.70 -2.47
C LEU A 546 8.61 -32.79 -3.45
N SER A 547 7.94 -32.38 -4.53
CA SER A 547 7.34 -33.30 -5.51
C SER A 547 8.34 -33.87 -6.53
N THR A 548 9.54 -33.29 -6.65
CA THR A 548 10.53 -33.64 -7.68
C THR A 548 11.36 -34.89 -7.36
N ILE A 549 11.27 -35.41 -6.13
CA ILE A 549 11.89 -36.67 -5.72
C ILE A 549 10.85 -37.80 -5.74
N PRO A 550 11.19 -39.06 -6.10
CA PRO A 550 10.25 -40.19 -6.03
C PRO A 550 9.99 -40.61 -4.57
N LEU A 551 8.81 -41.17 -4.26
CA LEU A 551 8.50 -41.67 -2.90
C LEU A 551 9.41 -42.86 -2.60
N SER A 552 10.19 -42.78 -1.52
CA SER A 552 11.13 -43.84 -1.13
C SER A 552 11.32 -43.86 0.39
N PRO A 553 10.53 -44.67 1.13
CA PRO A 553 10.68 -44.80 2.56
C PRO A 553 12.10 -45.23 2.95
N GLY A 554 12.66 -44.63 4.00
CA GLY A 554 14.03 -44.86 4.45
C GLY A 554 14.95 -43.66 4.21
N GLY A 555 16.25 -43.92 4.07
CA GLY A 555 17.25 -42.89 3.79
C GLY A 555 17.15 -42.33 2.37
N LEU A 556 17.34 -41.04 2.21
CA LEU A 556 17.34 -40.37 0.90
C LEU A 556 18.78 -40.31 0.35
N GLU A 557 19.04 -41.14 -0.67
CA GLU A 557 20.29 -41.12 -1.43
C GLU A 557 20.40 -39.88 -2.33
N PHE A 558 21.59 -39.27 -2.39
CA PHE A 558 21.93 -38.19 -3.29
C PHE A 558 23.39 -38.27 -3.75
N GLY A 559 23.73 -37.52 -4.81
CA GLY A 559 25.12 -37.43 -5.30
C GLY A 559 25.58 -38.56 -6.21
N LEU A 560 24.82 -39.65 -6.35
CA LEU A 560 25.14 -40.72 -7.29
C LEU A 560 25.23 -40.16 -8.72
N GLY A 561 26.32 -40.49 -9.43
CA GLY A 561 26.57 -39.96 -10.78
C GLY A 561 26.80 -38.44 -10.84
N GLY A 562 27.02 -37.78 -9.70
CA GLY A 562 27.15 -36.32 -9.60
C GLY A 562 25.81 -35.57 -9.52
N GLY A 563 24.67 -36.27 -9.45
CA GLY A 563 23.36 -35.65 -9.34
C GLY A 563 23.16 -34.87 -8.03
N SER A 564 22.21 -33.93 -8.02
CA SER A 564 21.82 -33.15 -6.84
C SER A 564 20.31 -33.17 -6.64
N ILE A 565 19.86 -33.10 -5.40
CA ILE A 565 18.45 -32.83 -5.08
C ILE A 565 18.30 -31.32 -4.88
N GLN A 566 17.44 -30.68 -5.67
CA GLN A 566 17.21 -29.24 -5.61
C GLN A 566 15.87 -28.96 -4.92
N VAL A 567 15.94 -28.23 -3.82
CA VAL A 567 14.80 -27.65 -3.10
C VAL A 567 14.61 -26.21 -3.60
N PRO A 568 13.44 -25.85 -4.13
CA PRO A 568 13.17 -24.48 -4.60
C PRO A 568 13.39 -23.43 -3.50
N PRO A 569 13.80 -22.19 -3.83
CA PRO A 569 14.02 -21.14 -2.85
C PRO A 569 12.77 -20.83 -2.01
N ALA A 570 11.57 -20.90 -2.60
CA ALA A 570 10.31 -20.68 -1.87
C ALA A 570 10.09 -21.67 -0.71
N MET A 571 10.56 -22.92 -0.84
CA MET A 571 10.44 -23.95 0.20
C MET A 571 11.43 -23.75 1.36
N ILE A 572 12.37 -22.82 1.23
CA ILE A 572 13.28 -22.43 2.31
C ILE A 572 13.27 -20.91 2.53
N ALA A 573 12.19 -20.21 2.16
CA ALA A 573 12.15 -18.76 2.15
C ALA A 573 12.63 -18.10 3.47
N PRO A 574 12.29 -18.61 4.68
CA PRO A 574 12.78 -18.04 5.93
C PRO A 574 14.29 -18.13 6.15
N PHE A 575 15.02 -18.96 5.40
CA PHE A 575 16.48 -18.97 5.42
C PHE A 575 17.07 -17.65 4.92
N PHE A 576 16.41 -16.95 3.99
CA PHE A 576 16.93 -15.73 3.38
C PHE A 576 16.58 -14.49 4.22
N GLY A 577 17.59 -13.68 4.59
CA GLY A 577 17.44 -12.60 5.56
C GLY A 577 17.39 -13.06 7.03
N ALA A 578 17.72 -14.32 7.30
CA ALA A 578 17.77 -14.87 8.66
C ALA A 578 18.98 -14.35 9.42
N GLU A 579 18.81 -14.04 10.70
CA GLU A 579 19.91 -13.70 11.62
C GLU A 579 20.48 -14.95 12.30
N LYS A 580 19.72 -16.06 12.28
CA LYS A 580 20.09 -17.33 12.88
C LYS A 580 19.60 -18.48 12.01
N PHE A 581 20.41 -19.51 11.83
CA PHE A 581 19.95 -20.77 11.26
C PHE A 581 20.70 -21.96 11.86
N THR A 582 20.06 -23.12 11.84
CA THR A 582 20.69 -24.40 12.16
C THR A 582 20.32 -25.40 11.07
N LEU A 583 21.32 -26.01 10.45
CA LEU A 583 21.14 -27.15 9.55
C LEU A 583 21.67 -28.39 10.25
N THR A 584 20.80 -29.34 10.58
CA THR A 584 21.18 -30.65 11.08
C THR A 584 20.95 -31.71 10.00
N MET A 585 21.81 -32.72 10.00
CA MET A 585 21.64 -33.89 9.13
C MET A 585 22.25 -35.13 9.76
N ARG A 586 21.57 -36.25 9.61
CA ARG A 586 22.12 -37.57 9.88
C ARG A 586 22.55 -38.20 8.57
N LEU A 587 23.86 -38.18 8.31
CA LEU A 587 24.47 -38.44 7.01
C LEU A 587 25.32 -39.72 7.04
N ARG A 588 25.27 -40.52 5.98
CA ARG A 588 26.16 -41.67 5.77
C ARG A 588 26.74 -41.64 4.36
N ALA A 589 28.05 -41.85 4.23
CA ALA A 589 28.66 -42.08 2.92
C ALA A 589 28.32 -43.48 2.39
N LEU A 590 27.98 -43.59 1.10
CA LEU A 590 27.72 -44.87 0.42
C LEU A 590 28.99 -45.49 -0.21
N GLY A 591 30.16 -44.89 0.01
CA GLY A 591 31.43 -45.35 -0.53
C GLY A 591 32.63 -44.89 0.30
N ASP A 592 33.82 -44.98 -0.31
CA ASP A 592 35.08 -44.57 0.30
C ASP A 592 35.33 -43.05 0.13
N TYR A 593 36.59 -42.63 0.27
CA TYR A 593 37.00 -41.23 0.08
C TYR A 593 36.63 -40.63 -1.29
N LYS A 594 36.30 -41.44 -2.30
CA LYS A 594 35.82 -40.99 -3.62
C LYS A 594 34.39 -40.46 -3.57
N SER A 595 33.63 -40.79 -2.54
CA SER A 595 32.32 -40.19 -2.26
C SER A 595 32.43 -38.75 -1.75
N ALA A 596 33.64 -38.18 -1.61
CA ALA A 596 33.85 -36.78 -1.27
C ALA A 596 33.28 -35.82 -2.31
N GLY A 597 32.70 -34.72 -1.85
CA GLY A 597 32.07 -33.72 -2.70
C GLY A 597 31.24 -32.73 -1.90
N GLU A 598 30.49 -31.88 -2.58
CA GLU A 598 29.55 -30.98 -1.93
C GLU A 598 28.38 -31.76 -1.32
N ILE A 599 28.12 -31.52 -0.04
CA ILE A 599 27.00 -32.10 0.69
C ILE A 599 25.77 -31.21 0.50
N ALA A 600 25.91 -29.91 0.76
CA ALA A 600 24.79 -28.97 0.73
C ALA A 600 25.23 -27.59 0.23
N ARG A 601 24.32 -26.89 -0.46
CA ARG A 601 24.54 -25.55 -0.99
C ARG A 601 23.27 -24.71 -0.97
N VAL A 602 23.39 -23.46 -0.52
CA VAL A 602 22.53 -22.35 -0.96
C VAL A 602 23.43 -21.41 -1.77
N HIS A 603 23.22 -21.32 -3.08
CA HIS A 603 24.18 -20.67 -3.97
C HIS A 603 24.46 -19.22 -3.56
N GLN A 604 25.75 -18.82 -3.58
CA GLN A 604 26.27 -17.53 -3.10
C GLN A 604 26.07 -17.22 -1.61
N SER A 605 25.50 -18.12 -0.81
CA SER A 605 25.23 -17.90 0.61
C SER A 605 25.89 -18.95 1.52
N LEU A 606 25.73 -20.24 1.26
CA LEU A 606 26.27 -21.32 2.09
C LEU A 606 26.74 -22.48 1.21
N ILE A 607 27.94 -23.00 1.44
CA ILE A 607 28.45 -24.22 0.81
C ILE A 607 29.08 -25.10 1.89
N ILE A 608 28.68 -26.37 1.91
CA ILE A 608 29.22 -27.40 2.81
C ILE A 608 29.77 -28.53 1.96
N LYS A 609 31.05 -28.85 2.14
CA LYS A 609 31.75 -29.86 1.34
C LYS A 609 32.54 -30.82 2.22
N ALA A 610 32.44 -32.11 1.91
CA ALA A 610 33.30 -33.14 2.49
C ALA A 610 34.55 -33.33 1.62
N THR A 611 35.71 -33.44 2.28
CA THR A 611 36.97 -33.78 1.62
C THR A 611 37.24 -35.28 1.77
N GLY A 612 38.00 -35.88 0.84
CA GLY A 612 38.41 -37.30 0.94
C GLY A 612 39.25 -37.66 2.18
N ARG A 613 39.70 -36.66 2.96
CA ARG A 613 40.34 -36.88 4.25
C ARG A 613 39.35 -37.02 5.40
N GLY A 614 38.06 -36.78 5.21
CA GLY A 614 37.05 -36.75 6.27
C GLY A 614 37.02 -35.44 7.07
N THR A 615 37.60 -34.35 6.54
CA THR A 615 37.32 -32.99 7.05
C THR A 615 36.20 -32.36 6.24
N LEU A 616 35.40 -31.50 6.88
CA LEU A 616 34.41 -30.67 6.21
C LEU A 616 34.97 -29.27 5.96
N THR A 617 34.60 -28.66 4.85
CA THR A 617 34.81 -27.24 4.57
C THR A 617 33.47 -26.53 4.47
N VAL A 618 33.36 -25.39 5.13
CA VAL A 618 32.17 -24.53 5.09
C VAL A 618 32.58 -23.17 4.56
N GLU A 619 31.85 -22.71 3.55
CA GLU A 619 31.91 -21.34 3.07
C GLU A 619 30.56 -20.67 3.32
N PHE A 620 30.56 -19.51 3.99
CA PHE A 620 29.34 -18.78 4.32
C PHE A 620 29.51 -17.28 4.04
N TRP A 621 28.48 -16.69 3.41
CA TRP A 621 28.46 -15.30 2.93
C TRP A 621 27.14 -14.63 3.34
N PRO A 622 27.11 -13.89 4.46
CA PRO A 622 25.99 -13.02 4.81
C PRO A 622 25.86 -11.82 3.84
N ALA A 623 24.71 -11.14 3.89
CA ALA A 623 24.34 -10.02 3.01
C ALA A 623 25.28 -8.80 3.12
N ASN A 624 25.96 -8.64 4.26
CA ASN A 624 26.87 -7.52 4.52
C ASN A 624 28.24 -7.64 3.81
N GLY A 625 28.47 -8.73 3.07
CA GLY A 625 29.71 -8.97 2.33
C GLY A 625 30.84 -9.62 3.13
N GLN A 626 30.65 -9.91 4.43
CA GLN A 626 31.57 -10.76 5.18
C GLN A 626 31.65 -12.15 4.56
N ARG A 627 32.77 -12.84 4.80
CA ARG A 627 32.98 -14.21 4.34
C ARG A 627 33.58 -15.05 5.46
N LEU A 628 32.98 -16.20 5.72
CA LEU A 628 33.57 -17.24 6.55
C LEU A 628 34.07 -18.36 5.65
N PHE A 629 35.32 -18.78 5.87
CA PHE A 629 35.85 -20.05 5.38
C PHE A 629 36.31 -20.86 6.58
N LEU A 630 35.70 -22.02 6.81
CA LEU A 630 35.98 -22.89 7.94
C LEU A 630 36.39 -24.28 7.45
N ARG A 631 37.42 -24.86 8.06
CA ARG A 631 37.79 -26.26 7.88
C ARG A 631 37.74 -26.98 9.23
N THR A 632 36.97 -28.06 9.31
CA THR A 632 36.79 -28.80 10.55
C THR A 632 37.95 -29.75 10.86
N ARG A 633 37.99 -30.23 12.10
CA ARG A 633 38.69 -31.45 12.50
C ARG A 633 38.16 -32.65 11.70
N ARG A 634 39.02 -33.67 11.56
CA ARG A 634 38.71 -34.90 10.83
C ARG A 634 37.70 -35.75 11.61
N ILE A 635 36.72 -36.30 10.90
CA ILE A 635 35.80 -37.33 11.36
C ILE A 635 35.88 -38.58 10.45
N PRO A 636 35.51 -39.78 10.92
CA PRO A 636 35.53 -41.00 10.13
C PRO A 636 34.32 -41.09 9.17
N LEU A 637 34.10 -40.06 8.35
CA LEU A 637 32.90 -39.91 7.50
C LEU A 637 32.65 -41.08 6.51
N TYR A 638 33.71 -41.77 6.10
CA TYR A 638 33.69 -42.84 5.09
C TYR A 638 33.77 -44.25 5.69
N ASP A 639 33.30 -44.43 6.93
CA ASP A 639 33.30 -45.71 7.64
C ASP A 639 32.02 -46.54 7.43
N GLY A 640 31.11 -46.06 6.57
CA GLY A 640 29.83 -46.70 6.30
C GLY A 640 28.80 -46.57 7.43
N LYS A 641 29.05 -45.74 8.45
CA LYS A 641 28.12 -45.48 9.55
C LYS A 641 27.40 -44.15 9.37
N TRP A 642 26.31 -43.99 10.12
CA TRP A 642 25.62 -42.71 10.25
C TRP A 642 26.41 -41.77 11.14
N HIS A 643 26.47 -40.50 10.73
CA HIS A 643 27.08 -39.41 11.49
C HIS A 643 26.07 -38.27 11.65
N ASP A 644 25.88 -37.79 12.87
CA ASP A 644 25.05 -36.63 13.17
C ASP A 644 25.88 -35.36 13.03
N LEU A 645 25.53 -34.53 12.05
CA LEU A 645 26.19 -33.27 11.75
C LEU A 645 25.26 -32.10 12.01
N SER A 646 25.80 -31.01 12.58
CA SER A 646 25.08 -29.76 12.77
C SER A 646 25.94 -28.58 12.34
N PHE A 647 25.32 -27.63 11.64
CA PHE A 647 25.91 -26.37 11.21
C PHE A 647 25.03 -25.25 11.73
N ALA A 648 25.50 -24.50 12.72
CA ALA A 648 24.73 -23.48 13.41
C ALA A 648 25.37 -22.10 13.23
N TYR A 649 24.54 -21.10 12.94
CA TYR A 649 24.94 -19.72 12.76
C TYR A 649 24.08 -18.81 13.64
N ASP A 650 24.72 -17.86 14.33
CA ASP A 650 24.06 -16.83 15.15
C ASP A 650 24.76 -15.48 14.95
N SER A 651 24.07 -14.57 14.25
CA SER A 651 24.59 -13.23 13.92
C SER A 651 24.86 -12.39 15.17
N ALA A 652 23.99 -12.47 16.18
CA ALA A 652 24.11 -11.68 17.40
C ALA A 652 25.29 -12.14 18.27
N ALA A 653 25.55 -13.45 18.28
CA ALA A 653 26.73 -14.02 18.93
C ALA A 653 28.02 -13.88 18.08
N HIS A 654 27.94 -13.35 16.86
CA HIS A 654 29.02 -13.33 15.87
C HIS A 654 29.66 -14.71 15.65
N HIS A 655 28.86 -15.77 15.61
CA HIS A 655 29.36 -17.14 15.74
C HIS A 655 28.80 -18.09 14.68
N PHE A 656 29.69 -18.94 14.15
CA PHE A 656 29.33 -20.10 13.33
C PHE A 656 30.00 -21.33 13.90
N GLU A 657 29.26 -22.43 14.05
CA GLU A 657 29.71 -23.67 14.67
C GLU A 657 29.37 -24.88 13.81
N VAL A 658 30.28 -25.87 13.79
CA VAL A 658 30.07 -27.18 13.19
C VAL A 658 30.30 -28.25 14.23
N ARG A 659 29.28 -29.10 14.44
CA ARG A 659 29.35 -30.25 15.34
C ARG A 659 29.25 -31.57 14.59
N ALA A 660 29.94 -32.57 15.11
CA ALA A 660 29.71 -33.98 14.79
C ALA A 660 29.52 -34.76 16.09
N GLU A 661 28.47 -35.59 16.17
CA GLU A 661 28.15 -36.37 17.37
C GLU A 661 28.03 -35.48 18.63
N GLY A 662 27.41 -34.30 18.47
CA GLY A 662 27.26 -33.29 19.52
C GLY A 662 28.54 -32.53 19.90
N LYS A 663 29.72 -32.90 19.37
CA LYS A 663 31.01 -32.26 19.68
C LYS A 663 31.39 -31.23 18.64
N VAL A 664 31.87 -30.06 19.07
CA VAL A 664 32.40 -29.02 18.17
C VAL A 664 33.64 -29.54 17.43
N ILE A 665 33.57 -29.56 16.11
CA ILE A 665 34.67 -29.95 15.22
C ILE A 665 35.18 -28.78 14.37
N GLY A 666 34.48 -27.65 14.34
CA GLY A 666 34.97 -26.39 13.77
C GLY A 666 34.09 -25.22 14.21
N GLU A 667 34.67 -24.04 14.31
CA GLU A 667 33.95 -22.81 14.66
C GLU A 667 34.65 -21.60 14.03
N GLY A 668 33.93 -20.49 13.87
CA GLY A 668 34.47 -19.25 13.34
C GLY A 668 33.58 -18.04 13.62
N THR A 669 34.13 -16.85 13.38
CA THR A 669 33.46 -15.58 13.62
C THR A 669 32.92 -14.98 12.33
N VAL A 670 31.62 -14.70 12.31
CA VAL A 670 30.91 -14.06 11.19
C VAL A 670 29.58 -13.50 11.71
N SER A 671 29.06 -12.45 11.07
CA SER A 671 27.82 -11.80 11.48
C SER A 671 27.10 -11.16 10.30
N GLY A 672 25.83 -10.78 10.49
CA GLY A 672 24.94 -10.24 9.46
C GLY A 672 23.83 -11.21 9.05
N GLU A 673 22.78 -10.68 8.46
CA GLU A 673 21.70 -11.51 7.91
C GLU A 673 22.24 -12.41 6.78
N THR A 674 21.67 -13.61 6.62
CA THR A 674 21.86 -14.39 5.38
C THR A 674 21.40 -13.57 4.17
N ARG A 675 21.85 -13.95 2.98
CA ARG A 675 21.53 -13.19 1.76
C ARG A 675 20.02 -13.15 1.48
N PRO A 676 19.53 -12.07 0.83
CA PRO A 676 18.16 -12.03 0.35
C PRO A 676 17.90 -13.15 -0.65
N MET A 677 16.62 -13.52 -0.82
CA MET A 677 16.22 -14.59 -1.72
C MET A 677 16.53 -14.22 -3.17
N GLU A 678 17.27 -15.10 -3.84
CA GLU A 678 17.57 -15.00 -5.27
C GLU A 678 16.94 -16.18 -6.02
N TYR A 679 17.56 -16.66 -7.10
CA TYR A 679 17.03 -17.73 -7.94
C TYR A 679 17.22 -19.14 -7.36
N TRP A 680 18.20 -19.35 -6.48
CA TRP A 680 18.61 -20.68 -6.03
C TRP A 680 18.14 -20.98 -4.61
N GLY A 681 17.56 -22.17 -4.40
CA GLY A 681 17.26 -22.69 -3.07
C GLY A 681 18.37 -23.59 -2.52
N LEU A 682 18.02 -24.53 -1.64
CA LEU A 682 18.94 -25.53 -1.09
C LEU A 682 19.17 -26.65 -2.11
N SER A 683 20.42 -27.00 -2.36
CA SER A 683 20.81 -28.20 -3.10
C SER A 683 21.53 -29.17 -2.17
N LEU A 684 21.11 -30.44 -2.17
CA LEU A 684 21.91 -31.54 -1.63
C LEU A 684 22.76 -32.09 -2.77
N GLY A 685 24.07 -31.90 -2.71
CA GLY A 685 24.98 -32.09 -3.85
C GLY A 685 25.23 -30.82 -4.67
N TYR A 686 26.04 -30.96 -5.72
CA TYR A 686 26.42 -29.89 -6.64
C TYR A 686 25.44 -29.80 -7.83
N PRO A 687 24.72 -28.68 -8.02
CA PRO A 687 23.64 -28.62 -9.00
C PRO A 687 24.06 -28.28 -10.44
N PHE A 688 25.32 -27.88 -10.68
CA PHE A 688 25.76 -27.36 -11.99
C PHE A 688 26.56 -28.37 -12.84
N GLY A 689 26.62 -29.64 -12.45
CA GLY A 689 27.14 -30.76 -13.26
C GLY A 689 28.64 -30.82 -13.54
N ASN A 690 29.43 -29.81 -13.17
CA ASN A 690 30.88 -29.74 -13.44
C ASN A 690 31.77 -29.95 -12.20
N GLN A 691 31.19 -30.24 -11.03
CA GLN A 691 31.90 -30.59 -9.80
C GLN A 691 31.28 -31.81 -9.12
N ALA A 692 32.07 -32.46 -8.26
CA ALA A 692 31.64 -33.67 -7.55
C ALA A 692 30.65 -33.35 -6.40
N SER A 693 29.50 -34.00 -6.43
CA SER A 693 28.57 -34.12 -5.31
C SER A 693 29.08 -35.16 -4.31
N PHE A 694 28.78 -34.98 -3.02
CA PHE A 694 28.97 -36.03 -2.02
C PHE A 694 28.00 -37.17 -2.31
N HIS A 695 28.50 -38.40 -2.40
CA HIS A 695 27.65 -39.57 -2.60
C HIS A 695 27.32 -40.24 -1.27
N GLY A 696 26.06 -40.12 -0.85
CA GLY A 696 25.61 -40.68 0.41
C GLY A 696 24.11 -40.61 0.60
N GLU A 697 23.68 -40.92 1.82
CA GLU A 697 22.28 -40.91 2.23
C GLU A 697 22.07 -40.00 3.44
N ILE A 698 20.88 -39.42 3.54
CA ILE A 698 20.39 -38.77 4.75
C ILE A 698 19.21 -39.55 5.35
N GLU A 699 19.24 -39.80 6.65
CA GLU A 699 18.11 -40.39 7.40
C GLU A 699 17.29 -39.32 8.14
N ALA A 700 17.93 -38.18 8.41
CA ALA A 700 17.30 -36.99 8.94
C ALA A 700 17.96 -35.75 8.34
N LEU A 701 17.16 -34.72 8.11
CA LEU A 701 17.58 -33.37 7.72
C LEU A 701 16.59 -32.42 8.38
N GLU A 702 17.10 -31.39 9.05
CA GLU A 702 16.28 -30.31 9.57
C GLU A 702 17.01 -28.98 9.36
N LEU A 703 16.31 -28.02 8.76
CA LEU A 703 16.74 -26.65 8.64
C LEU A 703 15.78 -25.80 9.48
N ASP A 704 16.33 -25.15 10.50
CA ASP A 704 15.67 -24.09 11.24
C ASP A 704 16.26 -22.75 10.81
N ALA A 705 15.43 -21.73 10.64
CA ALA A 705 15.88 -20.37 10.41
C ALA A 705 14.97 -19.36 11.10
N LEU A 706 15.60 -18.38 11.74
CA LEU A 706 14.92 -17.29 12.42
C LEU A 706 15.46 -15.97 11.85
N GLY A 707 14.55 -15.16 11.32
CA GLY A 707 14.79 -13.75 11.04
C GLY A 707 14.45 -12.86 12.24
N PRO A 708 14.69 -11.55 12.15
CA PRO A 708 14.20 -10.61 13.15
C PRO A 708 12.69 -10.79 13.34
N ALA A 709 12.23 -10.73 14.58
CA ALA A 709 10.82 -10.76 14.96
C ALA A 709 9.99 -9.78 14.15
N VAL A 710 9.41 -10.23 13.04
CA VAL A 710 8.45 -9.42 12.32
C VAL A 710 7.06 -9.79 12.84
N ALA A 711 6.65 -9.09 13.90
CA ALA A 711 5.24 -8.86 14.10
C ALA A 711 4.69 -8.17 12.84
N GLY A 712 3.67 -8.80 12.22
CA GLY A 712 2.90 -8.21 11.13
C GLY A 712 3.10 -8.76 9.72
N VAL A 713 3.53 -10.01 9.48
CA VAL A 713 3.48 -10.57 8.10
C VAL A 713 2.45 -11.68 8.01
N LEU A 714 1.47 -11.49 7.12
CA LEU A 714 0.55 -12.51 6.63
C LEU A 714 1.29 -13.69 5.97
#